data_AF-A0A6J3R2B1-F1
#
_entry.id   AF-A0A6J3R2B1-F1
#
_cell.length_a   1.000
_cell.length_b   1.000
_cell.length_c   1.000
_cell.angle_alpha   90.00
_cell.angle_beta   90.00
_cell.angle_gamma   90.00
#
_symmetry.space_group_name_H-M   'P 1'
#
loop_
_entity.id
_entity.type
_entity.pdbx_description
1 polymer ?
#
loop_
_entity_poly.entity_id
_entity_poly.type
_entity_poly.pdbx_seq_one_letter_code
_entity_poly.pdbx_strand_id
1 'polypeptide(L)'
;MKAISLFFLVGFIGEFQVFSSASSPVNCQWASYAPWSECNGCTKTQTRRRSVAVYGQYGGHPCVGSAFEPQSCEPTRGCPTEEGCGERFRCFSGQCISRSLVCNGDSDCEEDSADEDRCEDSESRPSCDLDKPPPNIELTGQGYNALTGQFRNKVLNTKSFGGQCRKVFSGDGRDFYRLSGNILSYTFQVKINNDFNYEFYNSTWSYVKHTSTEHSSSSRGRFLFFSSSSSSYSYSSGTEKILKEKSYQLLVLQNTVEVAQFINNNPDFLQLAESFWKELSYLPSLYDYSAYRRLIDQYGTHYLQSGSLGGEYKVIFYLDSEKIKQSAFGSEKKKKCASSHIKFLFKSSEHACKEMEEALKLAAGTQGNVLRGVPSVRGGRPGLVSGLSYLELDNPAGNKLRYSRWAGSVTELPQIIKQKLTPLYELVKEVPCASVKRLYLKRAIEEYLDEFDPCHCRPCQNGGMATVKGTQCECHCKPYTFGVACEQGALVGDQAGGVDGGWSCWSSWGPCVQGKKTRSRECNNPPPSEGGKSCIGETSETRQCEDQELEHLRLLEPHCFPLSLVPTEFCPSPPALKDGYVQDEGAMFPVGKNIVYTCNEGYSLVGDPVARCGENLQWLVGKMHCQKIACVLPALMDGIQSHPHKPFYTVGEKVTFSCSGGRSLEGPSTFLCGSSLKWSPEMKNVQCVHKDAPLAPEVPECQRWEKLQNSRCVCKMPYECG
;
A
#
# COMPACT_ATOMS: atom_id res chain seq x y z
N MET A 1 34.53 79.90 -55.64
CA MET A 1 35.37 78.81 -56.17
C MET A 1 35.26 77.66 -55.19
N LYS A 2 34.54 76.59 -55.53
CA LYS A 2 35.10 75.31 -56.05
C LYS A 2 36.16 74.74 -55.10
N ALA A 3 36.19 73.47 -54.69
CA ALA A 3 35.38 72.28 -54.96
C ALA A 3 36.01 71.15 -54.12
N ILE A 4 35.17 70.28 -53.55
CA ILE A 4 35.28 68.80 -53.56
C ILE A 4 36.58 68.19 -53.01
N SER A 5 36.46 67.52 -51.85
CA SER A 5 36.68 66.06 -51.83
C SER A 5 35.77 65.41 -50.79
N LEU A 6 35.08 64.36 -51.23
CA LEU A 6 33.90 63.73 -50.66
C LEU A 6 34.17 62.21 -50.62
N PHE A 7 33.67 61.53 -49.59
CA PHE A 7 33.51 60.07 -49.40
C PHE A 7 34.73 59.20 -49.06
N PHE A 8 34.78 58.60 -47.86
CA PHE A 8 34.08 57.36 -47.48
C PHE A 8 34.36 57.05 -45.99
N LEU A 9 33.35 57.23 -45.12
CA LEU A 9 33.31 56.63 -43.78
C LEU A 9 31.96 55.92 -43.68
N VAL A 10 31.94 54.68 -44.17
CA VAL A 10 30.78 53.79 -44.12
C VAL A 10 30.80 53.03 -42.80
N GLY A 11 29.75 53.27 -42.02
CA GLY A 11 29.02 52.34 -41.17
C GLY A 11 29.75 51.19 -40.49
N PHE A 12 29.87 51.31 -39.16
CA PHE A 12 29.62 50.19 -38.25
C PHE A 12 28.77 50.71 -37.09
N ILE A 13 27.48 50.93 -37.34
CA ILE A 13 26.47 50.81 -36.30
C ILE A 13 26.27 49.30 -36.15
N GLY A 14 27.09 48.68 -35.30
CA GLY A 14 26.79 47.35 -34.82
C GLY A 14 25.56 47.46 -33.93
N GLU A 15 24.40 47.16 -34.50
CA GLU A 15 23.24 46.74 -33.72
C GLU A 15 23.69 45.57 -32.84
N PHE A 16 23.97 45.83 -31.57
CA PHE A 16 23.84 44.81 -30.55
C PHE A 16 22.35 44.53 -30.41
N GLN A 17 21.81 43.71 -31.32
CA GLN A 17 20.64 42.92 -31.01
C GLN A 17 21.04 42.02 -29.83
N VAL A 18 20.70 42.46 -28.62
CA VAL A 18 20.50 41.52 -27.52
C VAL A 18 19.37 40.62 -27.99
N PHE A 19 19.73 39.51 -28.63
CA PHE A 19 18.81 38.40 -28.85
C PHE A 19 18.41 37.91 -27.46
N SER A 20 17.32 38.47 -26.91
CA SER A 20 16.51 37.74 -25.94
C SER A 20 16.04 36.50 -26.70
N SER A 21 16.74 35.38 -26.49
CA SER A 21 16.34 34.11 -27.08
C SER A 21 15.00 33.74 -26.45
N ALA A 22 13.90 34.01 -27.15
CA ALA A 22 12.60 33.50 -26.77
C ALA A 22 12.73 31.99 -26.59
N SER A 23 12.48 31.51 -25.37
CA SER A 23 12.57 30.10 -25.03
C SER A 23 11.63 29.29 -25.91
N SER A 24 12.14 28.26 -26.60
CA SER A 24 11.31 27.40 -27.44
C SER A 24 10.24 26.71 -26.60
N PRO A 25 8.95 26.72 -27.03
CA PRO A 25 7.91 25.98 -26.34
C PRO A 25 8.25 24.49 -26.31
N VAL A 26 8.07 23.85 -25.17
CA VAL A 26 8.27 22.41 -24.99
C VAL A 26 6.88 21.80 -24.82
N ASN A 27 6.46 21.01 -25.80
CA ASN A 27 5.19 20.30 -25.71
C ASN A 27 5.37 19.04 -24.86
N CYS A 28 4.33 18.72 -24.08
CA CYS A 28 4.35 17.54 -23.24
C CYS A 28 4.39 16.26 -24.08
N GLN A 29 5.20 15.28 -23.67
CA GLN A 29 5.31 13.97 -24.31
C GLN A 29 5.18 12.86 -23.28
N TRP A 30 4.30 11.91 -23.57
CA TRP A 30 4.12 10.71 -22.76
C TRP A 30 5.24 9.69 -23.02
N ALA A 31 5.63 8.95 -21.98
CA ALA A 31 6.40 7.73 -22.12
C ALA A 31 5.53 6.60 -22.71
N SER A 32 6.18 5.50 -23.11
CA SER A 32 5.50 4.25 -23.44
C SER A 32 4.73 3.71 -22.23
N TYR A 33 3.63 3.02 -22.49
CA TYR A 33 2.89 2.34 -21.44
C TYR A 33 3.72 1.22 -20.81
N ALA A 34 3.58 1.08 -19.49
CA ALA A 34 4.01 -0.08 -18.73
C ALA A 34 3.18 -1.33 -19.12
N PRO A 35 3.64 -2.53 -18.74
CA PRO A 35 2.84 -3.74 -18.87
C PRO A 35 1.46 -3.62 -18.19
N TRP A 36 0.51 -4.44 -18.64
CA TRP A 36 -0.82 -4.52 -18.01
C TRP A 36 -0.73 -5.04 -16.58
N SER A 37 -1.48 -4.42 -15.66
CA SER A 37 -1.68 -4.94 -14.31
C SER A 37 -2.44 -6.27 -14.32
N GLU A 38 -2.47 -6.95 -13.18
CA GLU A 38 -3.42 -8.05 -12.99
C GLU A 38 -4.88 -7.57 -13.13
N CYS A 39 -5.74 -8.51 -13.54
CA CYS A 39 -7.16 -8.25 -13.71
C CYS A 39 -7.87 -8.14 -12.35
N ASN A 40 -8.61 -7.05 -12.13
CA ASN A 40 -9.39 -6.88 -10.91
C ASN A 40 -10.61 -7.80 -10.90
N GLY A 41 -10.74 -8.64 -9.86
CA GLY A 41 -11.81 -9.64 -9.71
C GLY A 41 -13.24 -9.08 -9.68
N CYS A 42 -13.45 -7.83 -9.25
CA CYS A 42 -14.79 -7.28 -9.05
C CYS A 42 -15.21 -6.27 -10.11
N THR A 43 -14.28 -5.49 -10.62
CA THR A 43 -14.55 -4.58 -11.75
C THR A 43 -14.33 -5.25 -13.10
N LYS A 44 -13.64 -6.40 -13.14
CA LYS A 44 -13.25 -7.12 -14.38
C LYS A 44 -12.46 -6.23 -15.34
N THR A 45 -11.61 -5.38 -14.78
CA THR A 45 -10.75 -4.45 -15.53
C THR A 45 -9.28 -4.60 -15.14
N GLN A 46 -8.40 -4.51 -16.13
CA GLN A 46 -6.96 -4.39 -15.99
C GLN A 46 -6.57 -2.98 -16.40
N THR A 47 -5.53 -2.41 -15.79
CA THR A 47 -5.10 -1.05 -16.07
C THR A 47 -3.62 -1.06 -16.40
N ARG A 48 -3.23 -0.30 -17.42
CA ARG A 48 -1.82 0.04 -17.64
C ARG A 48 -1.59 1.53 -17.48
N ARG A 49 -0.36 1.88 -17.11
CA ARG A 49 0.04 3.25 -16.82
C ARG A 49 1.16 3.71 -17.74
N ARG A 50 1.20 5.00 -18.04
CA ARG A 50 2.38 5.69 -18.59
C ARG A 50 2.74 6.91 -17.72
N SER A 51 4.02 7.26 -17.68
CA SER A 51 4.53 8.48 -17.04
C SER A 51 4.76 9.58 -18.08
N VAL A 52 4.91 10.82 -17.62
CA VAL A 52 5.30 11.94 -18.48
C VAL A 52 6.80 11.86 -18.70
N ALA A 53 7.24 11.68 -19.95
CA ALA A 53 8.66 11.66 -20.28
C ALA A 53 9.23 13.08 -20.40
N VAL A 54 8.45 13.99 -20.97
CA VAL A 54 8.79 15.41 -21.10
C VAL A 54 7.59 16.23 -20.68
N TYR A 55 7.77 17.05 -19.64
CA TYR A 55 6.74 17.97 -19.17
C TYR A 55 6.58 19.17 -20.10
N GLY A 56 5.34 19.65 -20.25
CA GLY A 56 5.07 20.85 -21.05
C GLY A 56 5.65 22.10 -20.38
N GLN A 57 6.36 22.94 -21.13
CA GLN A 57 7.03 24.13 -20.59
C GLN A 57 7.08 25.28 -21.59
N TYR A 58 7.30 26.51 -21.10
CA TYR A 58 7.46 27.73 -21.89
C TYR A 58 6.28 27.99 -22.86
N GLY A 59 5.05 27.74 -22.38
CA GLY A 59 3.83 27.91 -23.17
C GLY A 59 3.51 26.75 -24.11
N GLY A 60 4.24 25.64 -24.05
CA GLY A 60 3.88 24.40 -24.74
C GLY A 60 2.60 23.76 -24.18
N HIS A 61 1.97 22.92 -25.00
CA HIS A 61 0.69 22.31 -24.66
C HIS A 61 0.82 21.27 -23.52
N PRO A 62 -0.18 21.17 -22.63
CA PRO A 62 -0.24 20.11 -21.64
C PRO A 62 -0.44 18.77 -22.35
N CYS A 63 -0.06 17.69 -21.68
CA CYS A 63 -0.29 16.36 -22.23
C CYS A 63 -1.81 16.11 -22.38
N VAL A 64 -2.22 15.69 -23.58
CA VAL A 64 -3.60 15.27 -23.88
C VAL A 64 -3.73 13.77 -23.67
N GLY A 65 -4.86 13.35 -23.10
CA GLY A 65 -5.16 11.95 -22.78
C GLY A 65 -4.82 11.58 -21.33
N SER A 66 -5.33 10.43 -20.88
CA SER A 66 -5.12 9.95 -19.51
C SER A 66 -3.75 9.28 -19.33
N ALA A 67 -3.24 9.32 -18.10
CA ALA A 67 -2.06 8.54 -17.69
C ALA A 67 -2.38 7.04 -17.52
N PHE A 68 -3.66 6.72 -17.31
CA PHE A 68 -4.17 5.36 -17.13
C PHE A 68 -5.05 4.96 -18.30
N GLU A 69 -4.95 3.68 -18.68
CA GLU A 69 -5.81 3.08 -19.69
C GLU A 69 -6.43 1.81 -19.10
N PRO A 70 -7.76 1.80 -18.84
CA PRO A 70 -8.47 0.61 -18.41
C PRO A 70 -8.91 -0.24 -19.61
N GLN A 71 -8.85 -1.56 -19.47
CA GLN A 71 -9.38 -2.53 -20.43
C GLN A 71 -10.13 -3.64 -19.69
N SER A 72 -11.15 -4.22 -20.33
CA SER A 72 -11.81 -5.42 -19.82
C SER A 72 -10.86 -6.62 -19.80
N CYS A 73 -11.02 -7.48 -18.80
CA CYS A 73 -10.24 -8.71 -18.64
C CYS A 73 -11.06 -9.78 -17.90
N GLU A 74 -10.62 -11.03 -18.02
CA GLU A 74 -11.18 -12.15 -17.25
C GLU A 74 -10.30 -12.39 -16.01
N PRO A 75 -10.86 -12.29 -14.79
CA PRO A 75 -10.06 -12.38 -13.58
C PRO A 75 -9.70 -13.83 -13.26
N THR A 76 -8.44 -14.06 -12.90
CA THR A 76 -7.94 -15.35 -12.39
C THR A 76 -8.35 -15.60 -10.94
N ARG A 77 -8.67 -14.53 -10.18
CA ARG A 77 -9.10 -14.57 -8.79
C ARG A 77 -10.47 -13.91 -8.63
N GLY A 78 -11.35 -14.53 -7.84
CA GLY A 78 -12.64 -13.95 -7.46
C GLY A 78 -12.51 -12.69 -6.60
N CYS A 79 -13.65 -12.10 -6.25
CA CYS A 79 -13.69 -10.99 -5.30
C CYS A 79 -13.22 -11.47 -3.92
N PRO A 80 -12.30 -10.77 -3.22
CA PRO A 80 -11.80 -11.14 -1.89
C PRO A 80 -12.88 -11.00 -0.80
N THR A 81 -14.12 -10.68 -1.17
CA THR A 81 -15.31 -10.77 -0.34
C THR A 81 -15.68 -12.22 0.02
N GLU A 82 -14.80 -13.21 -0.09
CA GLU A 82 -15.14 -14.62 0.18
C GLU A 82 -14.50 -15.17 1.46
N GLU A 83 -13.59 -14.43 2.10
CA GLU A 83 -12.93 -14.89 3.33
C GLU A 83 -13.77 -14.55 4.58
N GLY A 84 -13.85 -15.50 5.52
CA GLY A 84 -14.75 -15.40 6.67
C GLY A 84 -14.24 -14.46 7.77
N CYS A 85 -15.12 -13.59 8.29
CA CYS A 85 -14.81 -12.64 9.37
C CYS A 85 -14.54 -13.28 10.76
N GLY A 86 -14.37 -14.60 10.85
CA GLY A 86 -14.24 -15.31 12.12
C GLY A 86 -15.41 -15.02 13.07
N GLU A 87 -15.11 -14.52 14.27
CA GLU A 87 -16.13 -14.13 15.26
C GLU A 87 -16.72 -12.71 15.07
N ARG A 88 -16.28 -11.96 14.04
CA ARG A 88 -16.79 -10.62 13.74
C ARG A 88 -18.05 -10.69 12.85
N PHE A 89 -18.90 -9.67 12.92
CA PHE A 89 -20.03 -9.50 12.01
C PHE A 89 -19.53 -8.94 10.68
N ARG A 90 -20.18 -9.33 9.58
CA ARG A 90 -19.74 -9.01 8.23
C ARG A 90 -20.77 -8.13 7.52
N CYS A 91 -20.36 -6.92 7.14
CA CYS A 91 -21.15 -6.03 6.27
C CYS A 91 -21.20 -6.59 4.82
N PHE A 92 -22.15 -6.15 4.00
CA PHE A 92 -22.23 -6.58 2.60
C PHE A 92 -21.02 -6.13 1.77
N SER A 93 -20.42 -4.99 2.16
CA SER A 93 -19.15 -4.47 1.64
C SER A 93 -17.98 -5.45 1.82
N GLY A 94 -18.09 -6.40 2.76
CA GLY A 94 -17.06 -7.36 3.15
C GLY A 94 -16.25 -6.93 4.38
N GLN A 95 -16.43 -5.71 4.88
CA GLN A 95 -15.76 -5.23 6.10
C GLN A 95 -16.30 -5.96 7.34
N CYS A 96 -15.38 -6.35 8.23
CA CYS A 96 -15.70 -7.08 9.46
C CYS A 96 -15.76 -6.13 10.66
N ILE A 97 -16.92 -6.01 11.30
CA ILE A 97 -17.13 -5.19 12.51
C ILE A 97 -17.35 -6.06 13.75
N SER A 98 -17.17 -5.49 14.95
CA SER A 98 -17.42 -6.22 16.20
C SER A 98 -18.90 -6.61 16.33
N ARG A 99 -19.21 -7.80 16.83
CA ARG A 99 -20.61 -8.21 17.12
C ARG A 99 -21.28 -7.32 18.17
N SER A 100 -20.50 -6.61 19.00
CA SER A 100 -21.04 -5.63 19.96
C SER A 100 -21.70 -4.42 19.29
N LEU A 101 -21.50 -4.24 17.98
CA LEU A 101 -22.02 -3.14 17.19
C LEU A 101 -23.29 -3.52 16.42
N VAL A 102 -23.68 -4.80 16.42
CA VAL A 102 -24.90 -5.25 15.75
C VAL A 102 -26.10 -4.86 16.60
N CYS A 103 -27.13 -4.27 15.99
CA CYS A 103 -28.37 -3.85 16.65
C CYS A 103 -28.18 -2.86 17.79
N ASN A 104 -27.21 -1.94 17.63
CA ASN A 104 -26.97 -0.87 18.59
C ASN A 104 -27.69 0.45 18.22
N GLY A 105 -28.44 0.45 17.12
CA GLY A 105 -29.19 1.60 16.60
C GLY A 105 -28.32 2.62 15.85
N ASP A 106 -27.05 2.31 15.59
CA ASP A 106 -26.12 3.14 14.83
C ASP A 106 -25.79 2.46 13.49
N SER A 107 -25.53 3.24 12.44
CA SER A 107 -25.04 2.69 11.16
C SER A 107 -23.52 2.53 11.24
N ASP A 108 -23.06 1.34 11.65
CA ASP A 108 -21.64 1.00 11.72
C ASP A 108 -21.12 0.42 10.39
N CYS A 109 -21.98 -0.22 9.57
CA CYS A 109 -21.72 -0.49 8.16
C CYS A 109 -22.12 0.74 7.30
N GLU A 110 -21.14 1.42 6.66
CA GLU A 110 -21.31 2.76 6.06
C GLU A 110 -22.22 2.80 4.82
N GLU A 111 -22.17 1.77 3.96
CA GLU A 111 -22.86 1.74 2.66
C GLU A 111 -24.27 1.15 2.75
N ASP A 112 -24.49 0.17 3.61
CA ASP A 112 -25.68 -0.69 3.60
C ASP A 112 -26.45 -0.74 4.93
N SER A 113 -25.87 -0.30 6.05
CA SER A 113 -26.48 -0.41 7.39
C SER A 113 -26.98 -1.84 7.72
N ALA A 114 -26.33 -2.87 7.16
CA ALA A 114 -26.76 -4.26 7.28
C ALA A 114 -26.69 -4.80 8.72
N ASP A 115 -25.94 -4.12 9.58
CA ASP A 115 -25.86 -4.34 11.02
C ASP A 115 -27.18 -4.07 11.77
N GLU A 116 -28.12 -3.34 11.14
CA GLU A 116 -29.41 -2.95 11.75
C GLU A 116 -30.64 -3.59 11.08
N ASP A 117 -30.46 -4.37 9.99
CA ASP A 117 -31.58 -4.88 9.16
C ASP A 117 -32.42 -6.00 9.83
N ARG A 118 -31.95 -6.61 10.93
CA ARG A 118 -32.59 -7.79 11.56
C ARG A 118 -32.61 -7.73 13.09
N CYS A 119 -32.86 -6.55 13.63
CA CYS A 119 -32.91 -6.37 15.07
C CYS A 119 -34.33 -6.60 15.60
N GLU A 120 -34.52 -7.63 16.43
CA GLU A 120 -35.75 -7.75 17.21
C GLU A 120 -35.73 -6.68 18.32
N ASP A 121 -36.90 -6.13 18.70
CA ASP A 121 -36.99 -5.03 19.68
C ASP A 121 -36.27 -5.35 21.01
N SER A 122 -36.20 -6.62 21.42
CA SER A 122 -35.47 -7.09 22.61
C SER A 122 -33.95 -7.13 22.48
N GLU A 123 -33.44 -7.16 21.25
CA GLU A 123 -32.01 -7.16 20.93
C GLU A 123 -31.49 -5.74 20.68
N SER A 124 -32.37 -4.81 20.31
CA SER A 124 -32.02 -3.40 20.12
C SER A 124 -31.51 -2.79 21.43
N ARG A 125 -30.27 -2.30 21.42
CA ARG A 125 -29.68 -1.56 22.55
C ARG A 125 -29.15 -0.22 22.05
N PRO A 126 -30.02 0.80 21.91
CA PRO A 126 -29.61 2.12 21.45
C PRO A 126 -28.41 2.62 22.24
N SER A 127 -27.29 2.86 21.55
CA SER A 127 -26.06 3.32 22.20
C SER A 127 -26.25 4.72 22.82
N CYS A 128 -27.06 5.57 22.19
CA CYS A 128 -27.22 6.97 22.54
C CYS A 128 -28.63 7.49 22.17
N ASP A 129 -29.02 8.57 22.82
CA ASP A 129 -30.23 9.37 22.57
C ASP A 129 -29.98 10.54 21.58
N LEU A 130 -28.75 10.70 21.09
CA LEU A 130 -28.32 11.85 20.29
C LEU A 130 -27.44 11.41 19.13
N ASP A 131 -27.92 11.55 17.90
CA ASP A 131 -27.14 11.14 16.72
C ASP A 131 -26.59 12.30 15.89
N LYS A 132 -26.71 13.53 16.39
CA LYS A 132 -26.23 14.74 15.70
C LYS A 132 -24.69 14.85 15.77
N PRO A 133 -23.93 14.64 14.68
CA PRO A 133 -22.48 14.83 14.71
C PRO A 133 -22.11 16.32 14.56
N PRO A 134 -20.87 16.72 14.93
CA PRO A 134 -20.36 18.05 14.65
C PRO A 134 -20.45 18.42 13.15
N PRO A 135 -20.71 19.71 12.81
CA PRO A 135 -20.79 20.14 11.42
C PRO A 135 -19.50 19.84 10.63
N ASN A 136 -19.65 19.26 9.43
CA ASN A 136 -18.54 18.91 8.53
C ASN A 136 -17.47 18.02 9.16
N ILE A 137 -17.84 17.17 10.14
CA ILE A 137 -16.95 16.18 10.73
C ILE A 137 -16.35 15.24 9.67
N GLU A 138 -17.07 15.00 8.57
CA GLU A 138 -16.66 14.10 7.49
C GLU A 138 -15.38 14.57 6.80
N LEU A 139 -15.09 15.88 6.84
CA LEU A 139 -13.84 16.43 6.31
C LEU A 139 -12.63 15.87 7.07
N THR A 140 -12.77 15.61 8.38
CA THR A 140 -11.68 15.08 9.22
C THR A 140 -11.26 13.66 8.85
N GLY A 141 -12.13 12.92 8.14
CA GLY A 141 -11.85 11.59 7.63
C GLY A 141 -11.39 11.55 6.17
N GLN A 142 -11.21 12.70 5.52
CA GLN A 142 -10.73 12.77 4.14
C GLN A 142 -9.22 12.52 4.04
N GLY A 143 -8.82 11.85 2.98
CA GLY A 143 -7.43 11.78 2.58
C GLY A 143 -6.90 13.11 2.08
N TYR A 144 -5.58 13.28 2.11
CA TYR A 144 -4.90 14.51 1.72
C TYR A 144 -3.69 14.21 0.83
N ASN A 145 -3.61 14.92 -0.29
CA ASN A 145 -2.45 14.85 -1.17
C ASN A 145 -1.52 16.03 -0.85
N ALA A 146 -0.35 15.72 -0.26
CA ALA A 146 0.58 16.74 0.22
C ALA A 146 1.22 17.57 -0.89
N LEU A 147 1.39 17.00 -2.09
CA LEU A 147 1.96 17.71 -3.23
C LEU A 147 0.98 18.70 -3.85
N THR A 148 -0.25 18.24 -4.11
CA THR A 148 -1.27 19.12 -4.70
C THR A 148 -1.95 20.01 -3.68
N GLY A 149 -1.81 19.68 -2.38
CA GLY A 149 -2.49 20.28 -1.23
C GLY A 149 -4.01 20.24 -1.31
N GLN A 150 -4.55 19.23 -2.00
CA GLN A 150 -5.98 19.01 -2.18
C GLN A 150 -6.45 17.86 -1.30
N PHE A 151 -7.67 18.02 -0.77
CA PHE A 151 -8.40 16.92 -0.14
C PHE A 151 -8.87 15.91 -1.20
N ARG A 152 -8.93 14.65 -0.78
CA ARG A 152 -9.24 13.48 -1.59
C ARG A 152 -10.42 12.73 -0.95
N ASN A 153 -10.69 11.54 -1.46
CA ASN A 153 -11.81 10.72 -0.99
C ASN A 153 -11.69 10.38 0.50
N LYS A 154 -12.80 9.98 1.11
CA LYS A 154 -12.85 9.56 2.52
C LYS A 154 -12.00 8.31 2.73
N VAL A 155 -11.17 8.36 3.75
CA VAL A 155 -10.24 7.29 4.15
C VAL A 155 -10.66 6.71 5.50
N LEU A 156 -11.18 7.55 6.40
CA LEU A 156 -11.65 7.14 7.72
C LEU A 156 -13.18 7.18 7.77
N ASN A 157 -13.76 6.17 8.42
CA ASN A 157 -15.20 6.13 8.69
C ASN A 157 -15.54 7.16 9.80
N THR A 158 -16.17 8.26 9.44
CA THR A 158 -16.60 9.28 10.42
C THR A 158 -18.05 9.12 10.85
N LYS A 159 -18.78 8.15 10.28
CA LYS A 159 -20.18 7.89 10.60
C LYS A 159 -20.32 6.94 11.79
N SER A 160 -19.43 5.95 11.91
CA SER A 160 -19.46 5.01 13.01
C SER A 160 -19.09 5.68 14.34
N PHE A 161 -19.90 5.40 15.35
CA PHE A 161 -19.68 5.84 16.73
C PHE A 161 -18.94 4.80 17.58
N GLY A 162 -18.72 3.60 17.04
CA GLY A 162 -18.04 2.50 17.72
C GLY A 162 -18.78 2.03 18.98
N GLY A 163 -20.11 2.14 18.99
CA GLY A 163 -20.96 1.76 20.12
C GLY A 163 -20.82 2.65 21.35
N GLN A 164 -20.16 3.80 21.25
CA GLN A 164 -19.97 4.76 22.35
C GLN A 164 -20.81 6.03 22.16
N CYS A 165 -21.44 6.51 23.24
CA CYS A 165 -22.20 7.76 23.27
C CYS A 165 -21.34 8.90 23.85
N ARG A 166 -20.36 9.36 23.07
CA ARG A 166 -19.44 10.44 23.47
C ARG A 166 -19.99 11.80 23.07
N LYS A 167 -20.64 12.49 24.02
CA LYS A 167 -21.22 13.82 23.81
C LYS A 167 -20.21 14.93 24.09
N VAL A 168 -20.21 15.96 23.23
CA VAL A 168 -19.48 17.21 23.42
C VAL A 168 -20.43 18.40 23.35
N PHE A 169 -20.21 19.39 24.20
CA PHE A 169 -21.04 20.58 24.27
C PHE A 169 -20.43 21.72 23.46
N SER A 170 -21.23 22.38 22.63
CA SER A 170 -20.85 23.60 21.93
C SER A 170 -21.37 24.83 22.67
N GLY A 171 -20.45 25.67 23.16
CA GLY A 171 -20.81 26.89 23.89
C GLY A 171 -21.58 27.91 23.04
N ASP A 172 -21.25 28.03 21.75
CA ASP A 172 -21.86 29.00 20.85
C ASP A 172 -23.22 28.53 20.31
N GLY A 173 -23.33 27.23 20.00
CA GLY A 173 -24.56 26.62 19.50
C GLY A 173 -25.56 26.23 20.59
N ARG A 174 -25.12 26.17 21.86
CA ARG A 174 -25.89 25.64 23.01
C ARG A 174 -26.47 24.23 22.80
N ASP A 175 -25.88 23.49 21.87
CA ASP A 175 -26.28 22.15 21.48
C ASP A 175 -25.21 21.13 21.91
N PHE A 176 -25.65 19.88 22.08
CA PHE A 176 -24.76 18.73 22.20
C PHE A 176 -24.52 18.10 20.82
N TYR A 177 -23.32 17.59 20.63
CA TYR A 177 -22.93 16.82 19.45
C TYR A 177 -22.34 15.48 19.88
N ARG A 178 -22.52 14.43 19.07
CA ARG A 178 -21.94 13.10 19.30
C ARG A 178 -20.68 12.91 18.45
N LEU A 179 -19.60 12.46 19.08
CA LEU A 179 -18.33 12.20 18.40
C LEU A 179 -18.27 10.78 17.84
N SER A 180 -17.80 10.66 16.60
CA SER A 180 -17.46 9.37 15.98
C SER A 180 -16.38 8.62 16.76
N GLY A 181 -16.34 7.29 16.64
CA GLY A 181 -15.35 6.43 17.31
C GLY A 181 -13.89 6.78 16.96
N ASN A 182 -13.67 7.30 15.75
CA ASN A 182 -12.35 7.68 15.26
C ASN A 182 -11.76 8.94 15.90
N ILE A 183 -12.58 9.83 16.46
CA ILE A 183 -12.10 11.11 17.01
C ILE A 183 -11.74 10.94 18.48
N LEU A 184 -10.48 11.10 18.83
CA LEU A 184 -10.02 11.06 20.21
C LEU A 184 -10.49 12.27 21.01
N SER A 185 -10.40 13.47 20.44
CA SER A 185 -10.81 14.70 21.11
C SER A 185 -11.34 15.72 20.12
N TYR A 186 -12.37 16.44 20.54
CA TYR A 186 -12.95 17.55 19.80
C TYR A 186 -13.24 18.70 20.76
N THR A 187 -12.67 19.86 20.50
CA THR A 187 -12.79 21.04 21.37
C THR A 187 -13.34 22.21 20.56
N PHE A 188 -14.52 22.68 20.94
CA PHE A 188 -15.06 23.94 20.41
C PHE A 188 -14.31 25.11 21.05
N GLN A 189 -13.67 25.93 20.22
CA GLN A 189 -13.05 27.17 20.64
C GLN A 189 -13.11 28.17 19.49
N VAL A 190 -13.89 29.22 19.65
CA VAL A 190 -13.87 30.32 18.67
C VAL A 190 -12.69 31.22 18.99
N LYS A 191 -11.59 31.01 18.27
CA LYS A 191 -10.42 31.90 18.28
C LYS A 191 -10.42 32.70 17.00
N ILE A 192 -10.87 33.94 17.11
CA ILE A 192 -10.74 34.91 16.03
C ILE A 192 -9.41 35.61 16.22
N ASN A 193 -8.49 35.42 15.28
CA ASN A 193 -7.35 36.31 15.18
C ASN A 193 -7.88 37.69 14.76
N ASN A 194 -7.97 38.63 15.70
CA ASN A 194 -8.47 39.97 15.40
C ASN A 194 -7.49 40.81 14.57
N ASP A 195 -6.23 40.39 14.52
CA ASP A 195 -5.20 41.02 13.70
C ASP A 195 -5.15 40.35 12.32
N PHE A 196 -5.20 41.18 11.28
CA PHE A 196 -4.97 40.77 9.90
C PHE A 196 -3.47 40.75 9.65
N ASN A 197 -2.97 39.65 9.09
CA ASN A 197 -1.58 39.57 8.69
C ASN A 197 -1.45 40.16 7.27
N TYR A 198 -0.54 41.14 7.13
CA TYR A 198 -0.22 41.77 5.86
C TYR A 198 1.22 41.45 5.51
N GLU A 199 1.43 40.63 4.49
CA GLU A 199 2.75 40.28 4.01
C GLU A 199 2.98 40.86 2.62
N PHE A 200 4.06 41.61 2.49
CA PHE A 200 4.49 42.17 1.22
C PHE A 200 5.63 41.34 0.65
N TYR A 201 5.43 40.82 -0.56
CA TYR A 201 6.46 40.11 -1.30
C TYR A 201 6.84 40.88 -2.56
N ASN A 202 8.13 40.86 -2.89
CA ASN A 202 8.62 41.55 -4.08
C ASN A 202 8.27 40.82 -5.38
N SER A 203 8.02 39.51 -5.33
CA SER A 203 7.60 38.68 -6.48
C SER A 203 6.98 37.36 -6.03
N THR A 204 6.33 36.64 -6.95
CA THR A 204 5.83 35.27 -6.68
C THR A 204 6.96 34.31 -6.32
N TRP A 205 8.16 34.47 -6.87
CA TRP A 205 9.30 33.65 -6.47
C TRP A 205 9.63 33.83 -4.98
N SER A 206 9.61 35.06 -4.46
CA SER A 206 9.87 35.31 -3.04
C SER A 206 8.80 34.67 -2.15
N TYR A 207 7.55 34.68 -2.62
CA TYR A 207 6.43 34.06 -1.93
C TYR A 207 6.57 32.53 -1.88
N VAL A 208 6.74 31.89 -3.05
CA VAL A 208 6.88 30.44 -3.16
C VAL A 208 8.11 29.94 -2.40
N LYS A 209 9.24 30.64 -2.50
CA LYS A 209 10.47 30.30 -1.77
C LYS A 209 10.28 30.39 -0.25
N HIS A 210 9.56 31.39 0.24
CA HIS A 210 9.27 31.50 1.67
C HIS A 210 8.40 30.33 2.15
N THR A 211 7.30 30.06 1.44
CA THR A 211 6.38 28.95 1.74
C THR A 211 7.07 27.57 1.67
N SER A 212 7.96 27.36 0.70
CA SER A 212 8.71 26.09 0.59
C SER A 212 9.79 25.93 1.68
N THR A 213 10.40 27.02 2.14
CA THR A 213 11.47 26.97 3.15
C THR A 213 10.92 26.71 4.55
N GLU A 214 9.79 27.34 4.93
CA GLU A 214 9.09 27.06 6.19
C GLU A 214 8.68 25.58 6.33
N HIS A 215 8.40 24.93 5.20
CA HIS A 215 8.12 23.51 5.12
C HIS A 215 9.38 22.66 5.42
N SER A 216 10.52 23.00 4.83
CA SER A 216 11.80 22.27 5.00
C SER A 216 12.41 22.38 6.41
N SER A 217 12.20 23.50 7.12
CA SER A 217 12.69 23.66 8.50
C SER A 217 12.04 22.72 9.51
N SER A 218 10.93 22.06 9.13
CA SER A 218 10.23 21.08 9.97
C SER A 218 10.60 19.62 9.69
N SER A 219 11.45 19.31 8.70
CA SER A 219 11.80 17.94 8.32
C SER A 219 13.31 17.75 8.06
N ARG A 220 14.04 17.31 9.10
CA ARG A 220 15.45 16.89 9.00
C ARG A 220 15.65 15.40 8.69
N GLY A 221 14.63 14.72 8.18
CA GLY A 221 14.70 13.30 7.82
C GLY A 221 13.88 12.98 6.58
N ARG A 222 14.31 11.96 5.82
CA ARG A 222 13.63 11.37 4.65
C ARG A 222 12.22 10.79 4.95
N PHE A 223 11.60 11.14 6.08
CA PHE A 223 10.26 10.69 6.49
C PHE A 223 9.35 11.89 6.74
N LEU A 224 8.27 11.96 5.96
CA LEU A 224 7.43 13.13 5.73
C LEU A 224 6.35 13.25 6.81
N PHE A 225 6.73 13.71 8.00
CA PHE A 225 5.76 14.22 8.98
C PHE A 225 5.58 15.72 8.77
N PHE A 226 4.64 16.11 7.91
CA PHE A 226 4.33 17.51 7.65
C PHE A 226 3.42 18.07 8.75
N SER A 227 3.96 18.98 9.56
CA SER A 227 3.22 19.67 10.63
C SER A 227 2.66 21.03 10.21
N SER A 228 2.91 21.48 8.97
CA SER A 228 2.42 22.77 8.49
C SER A 228 1.55 22.61 7.24
N SER A 229 0.43 23.33 7.24
CA SER A 229 -0.53 23.41 6.15
C SER A 229 0.12 23.98 4.89
N SER A 230 0.44 23.11 3.92
CA SER A 230 0.74 23.56 2.56
C SER A 230 -0.54 24.15 1.97
N SER A 231 -0.66 25.47 1.98
CA SER A 231 -1.58 26.13 1.05
C SER A 231 -0.89 26.19 -0.31
N SER A 232 -0.74 25.04 -0.98
CA SER A 232 -0.42 25.02 -2.40
C SER A 232 -1.56 25.74 -3.11
N TYR A 233 -1.22 26.91 -3.61
CA TYR A 233 -2.16 27.82 -4.22
C TYR A 233 -2.50 27.29 -5.61
N SER A 234 -3.73 26.80 -5.82
CA SER A 234 -4.21 26.46 -7.15
C SER A 234 -4.55 27.77 -7.89
N TYR A 235 -3.62 28.22 -8.72
CA TYR A 235 -3.77 29.35 -9.63
C TYR A 235 -5.04 29.25 -10.49
N SER A 236 -5.84 30.31 -10.52
CA SER A 236 -6.90 30.48 -11.52
C SER A 236 -6.30 30.88 -12.88
N SER A 237 -6.86 30.38 -13.99
CA SER A 237 -6.31 30.60 -15.34
C SER A 237 -6.21 32.07 -15.77
N GLY A 238 -6.96 32.97 -15.12
CA GLY A 238 -6.94 34.41 -15.39
C GLY A 238 -5.68 35.11 -14.89
N THR A 239 -5.02 34.61 -13.86
CA THR A 239 -3.85 35.27 -13.26
C THR A 239 -2.56 34.90 -13.98
N GLU A 240 -2.46 33.71 -14.57
CA GLU A 240 -1.33 33.30 -15.42
C GLU A 240 -1.07 34.26 -16.59
N LYS A 241 -2.11 34.94 -17.10
CA LYS A 241 -1.96 35.96 -18.14
C LYS A 241 -1.34 37.25 -17.60
N ILE A 242 -1.76 37.66 -16.39
CA ILE A 242 -1.34 38.93 -15.76
C ILE A 242 0.16 38.92 -15.42
N LEU A 243 0.70 37.79 -14.97
CA LEU A 243 2.11 37.68 -14.53
C LEU A 243 3.12 37.64 -15.68
N LYS A 244 2.66 37.33 -16.91
CA LYS A 244 3.52 37.22 -18.09
C LYS A 244 3.80 38.57 -18.74
N GLU A 245 2.97 39.58 -18.47
CA GLU A 245 3.04 40.87 -19.15
C GLU A 245 3.89 41.91 -18.41
N LYS A 246 3.90 41.90 -17.06
CA LYS A 246 4.58 42.91 -16.23
C LYS A 246 5.08 42.35 -14.89
N SER A 247 6.06 43.03 -14.29
CA SER A 247 6.50 42.75 -12.91
C SER A 247 5.52 43.31 -11.88
N TYR A 248 5.14 42.51 -10.90
CA TYR A 248 4.22 42.86 -9.81
C TYR A 248 4.87 42.60 -8.45
N GLN A 249 4.47 43.41 -7.47
CA GLN A 249 4.64 43.12 -6.05
C GLN A 249 3.34 42.49 -5.54
N LEU A 250 3.47 41.61 -4.55
CA LEU A 250 2.33 40.93 -3.96
C LEU A 250 2.04 41.51 -2.59
N LEU A 251 0.76 41.77 -2.33
CA LEU A 251 0.23 41.96 -0.99
C LEU A 251 -0.62 40.74 -0.65
N VAL A 252 -0.18 39.95 0.33
CA VAL A 252 -0.91 38.82 0.88
C VAL A 252 -1.62 39.29 2.15
N LEU A 253 -2.94 39.23 2.11
CA LEU A 253 -3.80 39.51 3.25
C LEU A 253 -4.33 38.19 3.78
N GLN A 254 -4.02 37.87 5.05
CA GLN A 254 -4.45 36.63 5.67
C GLN A 254 -5.15 36.86 7.01
N ASN A 255 -6.21 36.09 7.25
CA ASN A 255 -6.84 35.95 8.55
C ASN A 255 -7.41 34.55 8.72
N THR A 256 -7.44 34.06 9.95
CA THR A 256 -7.97 32.74 10.29
C THR A 256 -8.97 32.85 11.42
N VAL A 257 -10.11 32.21 11.25
CA VAL A 257 -11.15 32.02 12.27
C VAL A 257 -11.12 30.54 12.65
N GLU A 258 -10.57 30.19 13.81
CA GLU A 258 -10.67 28.82 14.33
C GLU A 258 -11.98 28.67 15.09
N VAL A 259 -12.72 27.60 14.82
CA VAL A 259 -14.01 27.28 15.47
C VAL A 259 -13.88 26.04 16.36
N ALA A 260 -13.14 25.05 15.88
CA ALA A 260 -12.92 23.82 16.63
C ALA A 260 -11.54 23.22 16.34
N GLN A 261 -11.06 22.43 17.28
CA GLN A 261 -9.86 21.61 17.11
C GLN A 261 -10.23 20.14 17.28
N PHE A 262 -9.64 19.29 16.45
CA PHE A 262 -9.87 17.85 16.50
C PHE A 262 -8.54 17.09 16.54
N ILE A 263 -8.57 15.94 17.19
CA ILE A 263 -7.49 14.98 17.25
C ILE A 263 -8.10 13.61 16.98
N ASN A 264 -7.59 12.92 15.95
CA ASN A 264 -7.98 11.54 15.64
C ASN A 264 -7.24 10.55 16.54
N ASN A 265 -7.83 9.37 16.71
CA ASN A 265 -7.22 8.27 17.44
C ASN A 265 -5.91 7.78 16.79
N ASN A 266 -5.13 7.02 17.55
CA ASN A 266 -3.94 6.33 17.05
C ASN A 266 -4.33 5.41 15.87
N PRO A 267 -3.52 5.32 14.78
CA PRO A 267 -3.78 4.46 13.63
C PRO A 267 -4.28 3.06 13.95
N ASP A 268 -3.84 2.43 15.05
CA ASP A 268 -4.29 1.09 15.47
C ASP A 268 -5.81 1.01 15.74
N PHE A 269 -6.45 2.10 16.19
CA PHE A 269 -7.88 2.13 16.54
C PHE A 269 -8.77 2.80 15.49
N LEU A 270 -8.19 3.34 14.43
CA LEU A 270 -8.97 4.03 13.38
C LEU A 270 -9.74 3.06 12.48
N GLN A 271 -11.06 3.19 12.41
CA GLN A 271 -11.89 2.46 11.46
C GLN A 271 -11.77 3.08 10.07
N LEU A 272 -11.43 2.24 9.08
CA LEU A 272 -11.31 2.65 7.70
C LEU A 272 -12.70 2.81 7.07
N ALA A 273 -12.81 3.76 6.14
CA ALA A 273 -13.98 3.88 5.28
C ALA A 273 -14.08 2.66 4.36
N GLU A 274 -15.30 2.20 4.09
CA GLU A 274 -15.54 0.96 3.33
C GLU A 274 -14.93 1.00 1.93
N SER A 275 -15.13 2.11 1.23
CA SER A 275 -14.55 2.32 -0.10
C SER A 275 -13.02 2.21 -0.11
N PHE A 276 -12.35 2.75 0.91
CA PHE A 276 -10.89 2.70 1.02
C PHE A 276 -10.39 1.30 1.39
N TRP A 277 -11.04 0.65 2.36
CA TRP A 277 -10.73 -0.73 2.75
C TRP A 277 -10.87 -1.70 1.56
N LYS A 278 -11.91 -1.50 0.74
CA LYS A 278 -12.16 -2.27 -0.48
C LYS A 278 -11.03 -2.11 -1.50
N GLU A 279 -10.58 -0.90 -1.81
CA GLU A 279 -9.44 -0.72 -2.71
C GLU A 279 -8.14 -1.29 -2.13
N LEU A 280 -7.91 -1.18 -0.81
CA LEU A 280 -6.74 -1.80 -0.15
C LEU A 280 -6.76 -3.33 -0.22
N SER A 281 -7.92 -3.96 -0.08
CA SER A 281 -8.04 -5.42 -0.18
C SER A 281 -7.74 -5.92 -1.59
N TYR A 282 -8.09 -5.15 -2.63
CA TYR A 282 -7.76 -5.45 -4.03
C TYR A 282 -6.32 -5.24 -4.45
N LEU A 283 -5.50 -4.55 -3.65
CA LEU A 283 -4.11 -4.35 -4.02
C LEU A 283 -3.41 -5.71 -4.18
N PRO A 284 -2.56 -5.86 -5.21
CA PRO A 284 -1.82 -7.10 -5.42
C PRO A 284 -0.84 -7.34 -4.27
N SER A 285 -0.61 -8.61 -3.94
CA SER A 285 0.42 -9.00 -2.96
C SER A 285 1.83 -8.96 -3.53
N LEU A 286 1.95 -8.82 -4.85
CA LEU A 286 3.18 -8.47 -5.57
C LEU A 286 3.21 -6.97 -5.86
N TYR A 287 4.41 -6.40 -5.86
CA TYR A 287 4.56 -4.96 -6.08
C TYR A 287 4.24 -4.58 -7.54
N ASP A 288 3.07 -3.97 -7.76
CA ASP A 288 2.69 -3.31 -9.01
C ASP A 288 2.38 -1.83 -8.75
N TYR A 289 3.34 -0.98 -9.08
CA TYR A 289 3.23 0.46 -8.88
C TYR A 289 1.98 1.08 -9.53
N SER A 290 1.46 0.53 -10.64
CA SER A 290 0.27 1.07 -11.32
C SER A 290 -0.99 1.00 -10.44
N ALA A 291 -1.18 -0.13 -9.76
CA ALA A 291 -2.30 -0.33 -8.83
C ALA A 291 -2.20 0.58 -7.61
N TYR A 292 -1.01 0.65 -6.98
CA TYR A 292 -0.78 1.54 -5.83
C TYR A 292 -0.90 3.02 -6.20
N ARG A 293 -0.43 3.42 -7.38
CA ARG A 293 -0.54 4.81 -7.86
C ARG A 293 -2.00 5.25 -7.97
N ARG A 294 -2.87 4.38 -8.48
CA ARG A 294 -4.31 4.65 -8.60
C ARG A 294 -4.94 4.94 -7.24
N LEU A 295 -4.58 4.15 -6.22
CA LEU A 295 -5.00 4.39 -4.84
C LEU A 295 -4.54 5.78 -4.35
N ILE A 296 -3.27 6.14 -4.60
CA ILE A 296 -2.70 7.44 -4.20
C ILE A 296 -3.41 8.61 -4.92
N ASP A 297 -3.81 8.45 -6.19
CA ASP A 297 -4.57 9.50 -6.89
C ASP A 297 -5.96 9.72 -6.29
N GLN A 298 -6.64 8.64 -5.91
CA GLN A 298 -8.01 8.67 -5.37
C GLN A 298 -8.07 9.12 -3.91
N TYR A 299 -7.16 8.63 -3.07
CA TYR A 299 -7.19 8.83 -1.61
C TYR A 299 -6.06 9.74 -1.10
N GLY A 300 -5.07 10.07 -1.94
CA GLY A 300 -3.98 10.94 -1.57
C GLY A 300 -2.78 10.20 -0.96
N THR A 301 -1.96 10.94 -0.23
CA THR A 301 -0.67 10.48 0.31
C THR A 301 -0.64 10.40 1.83
N HIS A 302 -1.49 11.20 2.47
CA HIS A 302 -1.53 11.39 3.92
C HIS A 302 -2.98 11.40 4.39
N TYR A 303 -3.18 11.16 5.67
CA TYR A 303 -4.45 11.41 6.35
C TYR A 303 -4.26 12.45 7.46
N LEU A 304 -5.36 12.92 8.03
CA LEU A 304 -5.36 13.94 9.08
C LEU A 304 -5.18 13.26 10.44
N GLN A 305 -4.08 13.58 11.15
CA GLN A 305 -3.88 13.15 12.53
C GLN A 305 -4.58 14.09 13.51
N SER A 306 -4.40 15.38 13.30
CA SER A 306 -5.05 16.43 14.10
C SER A 306 -5.16 17.70 13.27
N GLY A 307 -6.02 18.61 13.70
CA GLY A 307 -6.20 19.86 12.97
C GLY A 307 -7.15 20.83 13.63
N SER A 308 -7.40 21.93 12.92
CA SER A 308 -8.36 22.95 13.29
C SER A 308 -9.38 23.13 12.16
N LEU A 309 -10.65 23.13 12.55
CA LEU A 309 -11.79 23.45 11.73
C LEU A 309 -12.14 24.92 11.91
N GLY A 310 -12.44 25.60 10.81
CA GLY A 310 -12.71 27.02 10.81
C GLY A 310 -12.74 27.61 9.41
N GLY A 311 -12.25 28.83 9.29
CA GLY A 311 -12.23 29.59 8.04
C GLY A 311 -10.90 30.28 7.85
N GLU A 312 -10.38 30.21 6.63
CA GLU A 312 -9.16 30.90 6.24
C GLU A 312 -9.52 31.91 5.16
N TYR A 313 -9.33 33.18 5.49
CA TYR A 313 -9.44 34.28 4.54
C TYR A 313 -8.04 34.62 4.06
N LYS A 314 -7.73 34.29 2.80
CA LYS A 314 -6.46 34.67 2.18
C LYS A 314 -6.72 35.31 0.83
N VAL A 315 -6.22 36.51 0.61
CA VAL A 315 -6.36 37.21 -0.69
C VAL A 315 -5.02 37.77 -1.11
N ILE A 316 -4.68 37.55 -2.37
CA ILE A 316 -3.43 38.00 -2.97
C ILE A 316 -3.76 39.13 -3.95
N PHE A 317 -3.20 40.31 -3.70
CA PHE A 317 -3.30 41.47 -4.59
C PHE A 317 -2.02 41.61 -5.40
N TYR A 318 -2.19 41.76 -6.72
CA TYR A 318 -1.10 42.00 -7.66
C TYR A 318 -1.00 43.50 -7.88
N LEU A 319 0.09 44.09 -7.40
CA LEU A 319 0.32 45.52 -7.46
C LEU A 319 1.45 45.80 -8.46
N ASP A 320 1.20 46.70 -9.42
CA ASP A 320 2.19 47.05 -10.44
C ASP A 320 3.47 47.63 -9.79
N SER A 321 4.61 46.98 -10.04
CA SER A 321 5.89 47.33 -9.41
C SER A 321 6.35 48.74 -9.78
N GLU A 322 6.07 49.20 -11.01
CA GLU A 322 6.51 50.51 -11.48
C GLU A 322 5.71 51.63 -10.82
N LYS A 323 4.39 51.44 -10.70
CA LYS A 323 3.50 52.41 -10.04
C LYS A 323 3.82 52.56 -8.56
N ILE A 324 4.17 51.46 -7.88
CA ILE A 324 4.59 51.49 -6.47
C ILE A 324 5.96 52.16 -6.30
N LYS A 325 6.88 52.01 -7.26
CA LYS A 325 8.17 52.71 -7.22
C LYS A 325 7.98 54.22 -7.37
N GLN A 326 7.09 54.66 -8.26
CA GLN A 326 6.78 56.08 -8.47
C GLN A 326 6.22 56.75 -7.21
N SER A 327 5.50 56.02 -6.36
CA SER A 327 5.00 56.53 -5.08
C SER A 327 6.05 56.58 -3.96
N ALA A 328 7.35 56.35 -4.24
CA ALA A 328 8.47 56.42 -3.28
C ALA A 328 8.26 55.58 -1.99
N PHE A 329 7.62 54.41 -2.12
CA PHE A 329 7.17 53.61 -0.98
C PHE A 329 8.20 52.51 -0.61
N GLY A 330 9.02 52.79 0.41
CA GLY A 330 10.09 51.89 0.90
C GLY A 330 9.61 50.72 1.78
N SER A 331 10.46 49.69 1.92
CA SER A 331 10.20 48.45 2.68
C SER A 331 9.96 48.65 4.19
N GLU A 332 10.58 49.67 4.80
CA GLU A 332 10.37 49.99 6.21
C GLU A 332 9.00 50.62 6.50
N LYS A 333 8.51 51.49 5.60
CA LYS A 333 7.16 52.09 5.70
C LYS A 333 6.06 51.03 5.52
N LYS A 334 6.29 50.04 4.63
CA LYS A 334 5.45 48.85 4.47
C LYS A 334 5.29 48.08 5.78
N LYS A 335 6.40 47.76 6.44
CA LYS A 335 6.40 47.04 7.72
C LYS A 335 5.75 47.84 8.85
N LYS A 336 6.00 49.16 8.94
CA LYS A 336 5.37 50.01 9.96
C LYS A 336 3.85 50.02 9.83
N CYS A 337 3.31 50.23 8.62
CA CYS A 337 1.87 50.25 8.43
C CYS A 337 1.21 48.85 8.54
N ALA A 338 1.92 47.79 8.20
CA ALA A 338 1.49 46.41 8.46
C ALA A 338 1.47 46.08 9.97
N SER A 339 2.39 46.64 10.76
CA SER A 339 2.54 46.40 12.20
C SER A 339 1.63 47.26 13.08
N SER A 340 1.17 48.41 12.59
CA SER A 340 0.23 49.26 13.31
C SER A 340 -1.15 48.60 13.31
N HIS A 341 -1.70 48.30 14.49
CA HIS A 341 -3.02 47.70 14.71
C HIS A 341 -4.19 48.51 14.09
N ILE A 342 -4.34 48.51 12.77
CA ILE A 342 -5.39 49.26 12.08
C ILE A 342 -6.27 48.29 11.27
N LYS A 343 -7.57 48.58 11.29
CA LYS A 343 -8.68 47.64 11.07
C LYS A 343 -8.97 47.43 9.56
N PHE A 344 -8.35 46.40 8.98
CA PHE A 344 -8.68 45.78 7.68
C PHE A 344 -8.65 46.67 6.42
N LEU A 345 -7.60 47.49 6.25
CA LEU A 345 -7.06 48.14 5.01
C LEU A 345 -7.04 49.67 4.87
N PHE A 346 -7.79 50.52 5.57
CA PHE A 346 -7.46 51.13 6.85
C PHE A 346 -8.19 52.50 6.87
N LYS A 347 -8.45 53.12 8.04
CA LYS A 347 -8.49 54.60 8.19
C LYS A 347 -7.76 54.93 9.49
N SER A 348 -6.47 55.20 9.38
CA SER A 348 -5.57 55.54 10.48
C SER A 348 -5.21 57.03 10.47
N SER A 349 -4.89 57.58 11.64
CA SER A 349 -4.37 58.94 11.79
C SER A 349 -2.89 59.07 11.45
N GLU A 350 -2.16 57.96 11.22
CA GLU A 350 -0.73 58.00 10.89
C GLU A 350 -0.47 58.37 9.42
N HIS A 351 0.38 59.37 9.21
CA HIS A 351 0.75 59.90 7.88
C HIS A 351 1.33 58.82 6.94
N ALA A 352 2.13 57.90 7.48
CA ALA A 352 2.77 56.83 6.72
C ALA A 352 1.77 55.82 6.10
N CYS A 353 0.63 55.60 6.75
CA CYS A 353 -0.43 54.72 6.24
C CYS A 353 -1.31 55.42 5.20
N LYS A 354 -1.48 56.75 5.27
CA LYS A 354 -2.17 57.53 4.24
C LYS A 354 -1.38 57.54 2.92
N GLU A 355 -0.06 57.69 2.99
CA GLU A 355 0.82 57.54 1.81
C GLU A 355 0.65 56.16 1.15
N MET A 356 0.47 55.11 1.96
CA MET A 356 0.26 53.75 1.46
C MET A 356 -1.11 53.58 0.79
N GLU A 357 -2.18 54.16 1.37
CA GLU A 357 -3.53 54.13 0.79
C GLU A 357 -3.53 54.79 -0.61
N GLU A 358 -2.86 55.92 -0.76
CA GLU A 358 -2.71 56.62 -2.04
C GLU A 358 -1.85 55.82 -3.04
N ALA A 359 -0.77 55.18 -2.58
CA ALA A 359 0.03 54.29 -3.41
C ALA A 359 -0.77 53.08 -3.93
N LEU A 360 -1.65 52.53 -3.09
CA LEU A 360 -2.54 51.43 -3.46
C LEU A 360 -3.63 51.86 -4.45
N LYS A 361 -4.17 53.08 -4.32
CA LYS A 361 -5.10 53.67 -5.30
C LYS A 361 -4.43 53.85 -6.67
N LEU A 362 -3.20 54.35 -6.69
CA LEU A 362 -2.39 54.47 -7.91
C LEU A 362 -2.13 53.10 -8.55
N ALA A 363 -1.87 52.07 -7.75
CA ALA A 363 -1.65 50.71 -8.21
C ALA A 363 -2.94 50.04 -8.76
N ALA A 364 -4.12 50.34 -8.20
CA ALA A 364 -5.42 49.78 -8.61
C ALA A 364 -5.84 50.13 -10.06
N GLY A 365 -5.28 51.21 -10.63
CA GLY A 365 -5.54 51.63 -12.02
C GLY A 365 -6.78 52.51 -12.18
N THR A 366 -7.15 52.78 -13.44
CA THR A 366 -8.17 53.79 -13.84
C THR A 366 -9.63 53.35 -13.66
N GLN A 367 -9.90 52.08 -13.32
CA GLN A 367 -11.26 51.56 -13.07
C GLN A 367 -11.62 51.58 -11.58
N GLY A 368 -11.61 52.78 -10.97
CA GLY A 368 -12.09 53.02 -9.61
C GLY A 368 -11.15 52.57 -8.49
N ASN A 369 -11.40 53.07 -7.28
CA ASN A 369 -10.62 52.83 -6.05
C ASN A 369 -10.76 51.39 -5.50
N VAL A 370 -10.94 50.40 -6.38
CA VAL A 370 -11.22 49.00 -6.03
C VAL A 370 -10.00 48.14 -6.35
N LEU A 371 -9.37 47.61 -5.32
CA LEU A 371 -8.35 46.58 -5.49
C LEU A 371 -9.00 45.23 -5.69
N ARG A 372 -8.80 44.64 -6.85
CA ARG A 372 -9.21 43.26 -7.13
C ARG A 372 -8.05 42.34 -6.79
N GLY A 373 -8.31 41.41 -5.90
CA GLY A 373 -7.37 40.36 -5.53
C GLY A 373 -7.87 39.02 -5.99
N VAL A 374 -7.01 38.02 -5.86
CA VAL A 374 -7.38 36.64 -6.12
C VAL A 374 -7.67 35.98 -4.78
N PRO A 375 -8.95 35.69 -4.50
CA PRO A 375 -9.34 35.11 -3.23
C PRO A 375 -8.99 33.62 -3.18
N SER A 376 -8.35 33.22 -2.09
CA SER A 376 -8.18 31.84 -1.64
C SER A 376 -8.87 31.71 -0.28
N VAL A 377 -10.20 31.74 -0.29
CA VAL A 377 -11.01 31.68 0.93
C VAL A 377 -11.50 30.25 1.15
N ARG A 378 -11.28 29.72 2.35
CA ARG A 378 -11.75 28.41 2.80
C ARG A 378 -12.74 28.60 3.95
N GLY A 379 -13.83 27.83 3.93
CA GLY A 379 -14.87 27.89 4.95
C GLY A 379 -15.90 29.00 4.75
N GLY A 380 -17.04 28.85 5.40
CA GLY A 380 -18.18 29.76 5.30
C GLY A 380 -19.04 29.54 4.04
N ARG A 381 -20.12 30.33 3.93
CA ARG A 381 -21.06 30.21 2.81
C ARG A 381 -20.44 30.68 1.49
N PRO A 382 -20.46 29.87 0.41
CA PRO A 382 -19.83 30.21 -0.88
C PRO A 382 -20.32 31.53 -1.47
N GLY A 383 -21.61 31.85 -1.29
CA GLY A 383 -22.21 33.09 -1.80
C GLY A 383 -21.63 34.37 -1.20
N LEU A 384 -20.95 34.30 -0.05
CA LEU A 384 -20.28 35.44 0.58
C LEU A 384 -18.81 35.60 0.13
N VAL A 385 -18.23 34.57 -0.48
CA VAL A 385 -16.81 34.56 -0.89
C VAL A 385 -16.53 35.51 -2.04
N SER A 386 -17.47 35.64 -3.00
CA SER A 386 -17.34 36.55 -4.14
C SER A 386 -17.17 38.01 -3.69
N GLY A 387 -17.89 38.41 -2.64
CA GLY A 387 -17.80 39.71 -2.01
C GLY A 387 -16.47 39.97 -1.30
N LEU A 388 -15.63 38.97 -1.09
CA LEU A 388 -14.32 39.12 -0.45
C LEU A 388 -13.14 39.16 -1.44
N SER A 389 -13.43 38.98 -2.73
CA SER A 389 -12.43 38.99 -3.82
C SER A 389 -11.86 40.38 -4.10
N TYR A 390 -12.57 41.44 -3.70
CA TYR A 390 -12.19 42.82 -3.95
C TYR A 390 -12.32 43.67 -2.70
N LEU A 391 -11.51 44.71 -2.63
CA LEU A 391 -11.48 45.67 -1.56
C LEU A 391 -11.80 47.06 -2.10
N GLU A 392 -12.80 47.70 -1.51
CA GLU A 392 -13.11 49.10 -1.76
C GLU A 392 -12.24 49.94 -0.83
N LEU A 393 -11.24 50.65 -1.38
CA LEU A 393 -10.30 51.43 -0.57
C LEU A 393 -10.97 52.64 0.09
N ASP A 394 -12.01 53.17 -0.53
CA ASP A 394 -12.86 54.27 -0.06
C ASP A 394 -13.91 53.85 0.98
N ASN A 395 -14.22 52.55 1.07
CA ASN A 395 -15.22 52.00 1.99
C ASN A 395 -14.69 50.87 2.91
N PRO A 396 -13.76 51.16 3.84
CA PRO A 396 -13.26 50.16 4.80
C PRO A 396 -14.36 49.54 5.68
N ALA A 397 -15.41 50.31 6.01
CA ALA A 397 -16.54 49.83 6.80
C ALA A 397 -17.35 48.75 6.06
N GLY A 398 -17.56 48.93 4.75
CA GLY A 398 -18.17 47.93 3.88
C GLY A 398 -17.33 46.65 3.78
N ASN A 399 -16.00 46.79 3.66
CA ASN A 399 -15.08 45.63 3.67
C ASN A 399 -15.20 44.84 4.98
N LYS A 400 -15.21 45.55 6.12
CA LYS A 400 -15.38 44.92 7.43
C LYS A 400 -16.73 44.22 7.57
N LEU A 401 -17.82 44.83 7.11
CA LEU A 401 -19.15 44.21 7.17
C LEU A 401 -19.22 42.92 6.33
N ARG A 402 -18.65 42.94 5.12
CA ARG A 402 -18.56 41.76 4.25
C ARG A 402 -17.76 40.64 4.92
N TYR A 403 -16.60 40.98 5.49
CA TYR A 403 -15.78 40.06 6.24
C TYR A 403 -16.51 39.48 7.46
N SER A 404 -17.14 40.32 8.29
CA SER A 404 -17.86 39.86 9.48
C SER A 404 -19.04 38.94 9.15
N ARG A 405 -19.76 39.20 8.04
CA ARG A 405 -20.82 38.29 7.56
C ARG A 405 -20.27 36.93 7.15
N TRP A 406 -19.14 36.91 6.42
CA TRP A 406 -18.48 35.66 6.08
C TRP A 406 -17.96 34.93 7.32
N ALA A 407 -17.25 35.61 8.22
CA ALA A 407 -16.71 35.04 9.45
C ALA A 407 -17.80 34.45 10.34
N GLY A 408 -18.96 35.11 10.44
CA GLY A 408 -20.13 34.57 11.14
C GLY A 408 -20.72 33.31 10.49
N SER A 409 -20.52 33.11 9.18
CA SER A 409 -20.97 31.90 8.48
C SER A 409 -20.00 30.71 8.62
N VAL A 410 -18.77 30.95 9.07
CA VAL A 410 -17.73 29.92 9.24
C VAL A 410 -18.08 28.95 10.37
N THR A 411 -18.79 29.40 11.40
CA THR A 411 -19.24 28.55 12.51
C THR A 411 -20.23 27.49 12.06
N GLU A 412 -21.08 27.79 11.08
CA GLU A 412 -22.05 26.84 10.50
C GLU A 412 -21.40 25.90 9.49
N LEU A 413 -20.47 26.41 8.66
CA LEU A 413 -19.82 25.67 7.58
C LEU A 413 -18.28 25.76 7.71
N PRO A 414 -17.70 25.14 8.74
CA PRO A 414 -16.25 25.15 8.91
C PRO A 414 -15.58 24.25 7.86
N GLN A 415 -14.33 24.59 7.56
CA GLN A 415 -13.42 23.84 6.69
C GLN A 415 -12.10 23.60 7.43
N ILE A 416 -11.31 22.64 6.97
CA ILE A 416 -10.00 22.38 7.56
C ILE A 416 -9.02 23.48 7.16
N ILE A 417 -8.44 24.16 8.14
CA ILE A 417 -7.52 25.30 7.93
C ILE A 417 -6.09 25.01 8.41
N LYS A 418 -5.95 24.24 9.49
CA LYS A 418 -4.67 23.80 10.03
C LYS A 418 -4.72 22.29 10.16
N GLN A 419 -3.71 21.61 9.66
CA GLN A 419 -3.66 20.15 9.70
C GLN A 419 -2.26 19.67 10.03
N LYS A 420 -2.22 18.58 10.78
CA LYS A 420 -1.06 17.74 10.97
C LYS A 420 -1.30 16.45 10.19
N LEU A 421 -0.37 16.14 9.31
CA LEU A 421 -0.48 15.04 8.36
C LEU A 421 0.35 13.84 8.81
N THR A 422 -0.19 12.66 8.62
CA THR A 422 0.47 11.36 8.84
C THR A 422 0.39 10.53 7.56
N PRO A 423 1.41 9.75 7.22
CA PRO A 423 1.43 9.01 5.96
C PRO A 423 0.28 8.01 5.83
N LEU A 424 -0.34 7.94 4.66
CA LEU A 424 -1.54 7.13 4.41
C LEU A 424 -1.26 5.62 4.60
N TYR A 425 -0.03 5.17 4.35
CA TYR A 425 0.32 3.76 4.50
C TYR A 425 0.20 3.25 5.93
N GLU A 426 0.25 4.10 6.96
CA GLU A 426 0.09 3.69 8.36
C GLU A 426 -1.31 3.13 8.66
N LEU A 427 -2.30 3.50 7.84
CA LEU A 427 -3.68 3.01 7.96
C LEU A 427 -3.90 1.63 7.36
N VAL A 428 -2.92 1.05 6.66
CA VAL A 428 -3.06 -0.28 6.06
C VAL A 428 -2.99 -1.33 7.17
N LYS A 429 -4.17 -1.77 7.62
CA LYS A 429 -4.38 -2.78 8.65
C LYS A 429 -5.63 -3.59 8.35
N GLU A 430 -5.76 -4.76 8.97
CA GLU A 430 -6.96 -5.62 8.86
C GLU A 430 -7.38 -5.91 7.40
N VAL A 431 -6.39 -6.05 6.52
CA VAL A 431 -6.55 -6.51 5.13
C VAL A 431 -5.63 -7.70 4.87
N PRO A 432 -5.96 -8.58 3.90
CA PRO A 432 -5.06 -9.67 3.52
C PRO A 432 -3.69 -9.12 3.10
N CYS A 433 -2.62 -9.70 3.64
CA CYS A 433 -1.24 -9.26 3.40
C CYS A 433 -0.97 -7.80 3.80
N ALA A 434 -1.58 -7.32 4.90
CA ALA A 434 -1.50 -5.93 5.34
C ALA A 434 -0.06 -5.43 5.45
N SER A 435 0.84 -6.21 6.04
CA SER A 435 2.21 -5.77 6.30
C SER A 435 3.01 -5.60 5.00
N VAL A 436 2.87 -6.55 4.07
CA VAL A 436 3.46 -6.49 2.72
C VAL A 436 2.89 -5.29 1.95
N LYS A 437 1.56 -5.13 1.95
CA LYS A 437 0.89 -4.02 1.25
C LYS A 437 1.26 -2.66 1.82
N ARG A 438 1.43 -2.55 3.14
CA ARG A 438 1.91 -1.33 3.81
C ARG A 438 3.28 -0.91 3.31
N LEU A 439 4.22 -1.86 3.24
CA LEU A 439 5.58 -1.61 2.75
C LEU A 439 5.56 -1.18 1.27
N TYR A 440 4.76 -1.85 0.45
CA TYR A 440 4.61 -1.50 -0.97
C TYR A 440 3.93 -0.15 -1.18
N LEU A 441 2.93 0.19 -0.38
CA LEU A 441 2.30 1.51 -0.44
C LEU A 441 3.28 2.61 -0.02
N LYS A 442 4.12 2.36 1.00
CA LYS A 442 5.22 3.27 1.35
C LYS A 442 6.17 3.48 0.16
N ARG A 443 6.63 2.41 -0.49
CA ARG A 443 7.48 2.49 -1.69
C ARG A 443 6.80 3.26 -2.82
N ALA A 444 5.52 2.98 -3.08
CA ALA A 444 4.75 3.68 -4.11
C ALA A 444 4.57 5.17 -3.80
N ILE A 445 4.40 5.57 -2.55
CA ILE A 445 4.35 6.98 -2.16
C ILE A 445 5.72 7.64 -2.37
N GLU A 446 6.83 6.97 -2.06
CA GLU A 446 8.18 7.49 -2.37
C GLU A 446 8.36 7.71 -3.89
N GLU A 447 8.01 6.73 -4.71
CA GLU A 447 8.08 6.85 -6.18
C GLU A 447 7.15 7.94 -6.72
N TYR A 448 5.94 8.08 -6.16
CA TYR A 448 5.01 9.16 -6.51
C TYR A 448 5.60 10.54 -6.23
N LEU A 449 6.33 10.72 -5.13
CA LEU A 449 6.95 12.00 -4.81
C LEU A 449 8.10 12.34 -5.78
N ASP A 450 8.89 11.34 -6.16
CA ASP A 450 9.98 11.48 -7.14
C ASP A 450 9.44 11.83 -8.55
N GLU A 451 8.20 11.46 -8.90
CA GLU A 451 7.57 11.81 -10.20
C GLU A 451 7.19 13.29 -10.34
N PHE A 452 6.85 13.94 -9.22
CA PHE A 452 6.40 15.33 -9.18
C PHE A 452 7.52 16.30 -8.73
N ASP A 453 8.74 15.80 -8.59
CA ASP A 453 9.90 16.63 -8.26
C ASP A 453 10.13 17.66 -9.39
N PRO A 454 10.34 18.96 -9.07
CA PRO A 454 10.66 19.98 -10.05
C PRO A 454 11.90 19.71 -10.92
N CYS A 455 12.72 18.72 -10.58
CA CYS A 455 13.86 18.27 -11.37
C CYS A 455 13.49 17.88 -12.82
N HIS A 456 12.24 17.48 -13.08
CA HIS A 456 11.78 17.11 -14.42
C HIS A 456 11.56 18.33 -15.34
N CYS A 457 11.52 19.53 -14.76
CA CYS A 457 11.41 20.78 -15.49
C CYS A 457 12.78 21.26 -15.98
N ARG A 458 12.82 21.94 -17.13
CA ARG A 458 14.00 22.69 -17.57
C ARG A 458 14.20 23.93 -16.70
N PRO A 459 15.42 24.45 -16.57
CA PRO A 459 15.66 25.59 -15.71
C PRO A 459 15.02 26.86 -16.27
N CYS A 460 14.44 27.68 -15.41
CA CYS A 460 13.89 28.97 -15.81
C CYS A 460 15.02 30.00 -15.99
N GLN A 461 14.80 30.98 -16.88
CA GLN A 461 15.79 32.04 -17.11
C GLN A 461 15.86 32.99 -15.90
N ASN A 462 16.96 33.76 -15.82
CA ASN A 462 17.19 34.73 -14.74
C ASN A 462 17.07 34.15 -13.31
N GLY A 463 17.34 32.85 -13.14
CA GLY A 463 17.26 32.16 -11.85
C GLY A 463 15.83 32.03 -11.31
N GLY A 464 14.83 31.96 -12.19
CA GLY A 464 13.45 31.63 -11.82
C GLY A 464 13.33 30.22 -11.22
N MET A 465 12.29 30.00 -10.41
CA MET A 465 12.02 28.71 -9.77
C MET A 465 10.96 27.94 -10.57
N ALA A 466 11.28 26.71 -10.97
CA ALA A 466 10.34 25.84 -11.65
C ALA A 466 9.48 25.07 -10.65
N THR A 467 8.20 24.88 -10.95
CA THR A 467 7.25 24.04 -10.20
C THR A 467 6.44 23.17 -11.16
N VAL A 468 6.06 21.97 -10.73
CA VAL A 468 5.24 21.04 -11.52
C VAL A 468 3.77 21.19 -11.12
N LYS A 469 2.91 21.42 -12.10
CA LYS A 469 1.45 21.46 -11.94
C LYS A 469 0.82 20.51 -12.95
N GLY A 470 0.46 19.31 -12.48
CA GLY A 470 -0.07 18.25 -13.34
C GLY A 470 1.00 17.78 -14.33
N THR A 471 0.82 18.08 -15.61
CA THR A 471 1.74 17.69 -16.71
C THR A 471 2.49 18.88 -17.31
N GLN A 472 2.48 20.03 -16.63
CA GLN A 472 3.17 21.26 -17.05
C GLN A 472 4.10 21.81 -15.97
N CYS A 473 5.17 22.44 -16.42
CA CYS A 473 6.12 23.18 -15.62
C CYS A 473 5.80 24.67 -15.69
N GLU A 474 5.68 25.31 -14.52
CA GLU A 474 5.51 26.76 -14.38
C GLU A 474 6.79 27.40 -13.85
N CYS A 475 7.16 28.55 -14.42
CA CYS A 475 8.32 29.33 -13.97
C CYS A 475 7.86 30.51 -13.11
N HIS A 476 8.29 30.54 -11.85
CA HIS A 476 8.08 31.67 -10.95
C HIS A 476 9.28 32.62 -10.98
N CYS A 477 9.04 33.86 -11.39
CA CYS A 477 10.09 34.83 -11.70
C CYS A 477 10.61 35.61 -10.49
N LYS A 478 11.91 35.92 -10.51
CA LYS A 478 12.54 36.84 -9.55
C LYS A 478 11.94 38.26 -9.71
N PRO A 479 12.01 39.11 -8.68
CA PRO A 479 11.51 40.48 -8.77
C PRO A 479 12.04 41.23 -9.99
N TYR A 480 11.18 42.00 -10.66
CA TYR A 480 11.49 42.77 -11.88
C TYR A 480 11.79 41.95 -13.13
N THR A 481 11.58 40.63 -13.08
CA THR A 481 11.60 39.74 -14.25
C THR A 481 10.21 39.18 -14.52
N PHE A 482 9.87 39.00 -15.79
CA PHE A 482 8.57 38.54 -16.27
C PHE A 482 8.74 37.84 -17.63
N GLY A 483 7.64 37.40 -18.23
CA GLY A 483 7.65 36.56 -19.43
C GLY A 483 7.36 35.09 -19.12
N VAL A 484 7.32 34.26 -20.15
CA VAL A 484 6.85 32.85 -20.04
C VAL A 484 7.88 31.96 -19.34
N ALA A 485 9.15 32.31 -19.44
CA ALA A 485 10.32 31.65 -18.87
C ALA A 485 11.11 32.56 -17.91
N CYS A 486 10.57 33.73 -17.57
CA CYS A 486 11.25 34.82 -16.85
C CYS A 486 12.39 35.46 -17.65
N GLU A 487 12.26 35.50 -18.96
CA GLU A 487 13.24 35.97 -19.94
C GLU A 487 13.28 37.50 -20.10
N GLN A 488 12.21 38.19 -19.71
CA GLN A 488 12.07 39.64 -19.85
C GLN A 488 12.31 40.36 -18.52
N GLY A 489 12.75 41.61 -18.61
CA GLY A 489 13.11 42.43 -17.44
C GLY A 489 14.57 42.30 -17.03
N ALA A 490 14.97 43.04 -16.01
CA ALA A 490 16.35 43.10 -15.53
C ALA A 490 16.40 42.87 -14.02
N LEU A 491 17.36 42.06 -13.56
CA LEU A 491 17.63 41.85 -12.15
C LEU A 491 18.22 43.14 -11.56
N VAL A 492 17.67 43.61 -10.42
CA VAL A 492 18.09 44.88 -9.78
C VAL A 492 18.55 44.59 -8.34
N GLY A 493 19.72 45.11 -7.95
CA GLY A 493 20.25 45.06 -6.57
C GLY A 493 21.01 43.76 -6.22
N ASP A 494 21.03 43.37 -4.93
CA ASP A 494 21.73 42.18 -4.39
C ASP A 494 21.25 40.82 -4.99
N GLN A 495 20.18 40.83 -5.79
CA GLN A 495 19.65 39.67 -6.51
C GLN A 495 20.20 39.51 -7.93
N ALA A 496 21.08 40.42 -8.36
CA ALA A 496 21.97 40.21 -9.49
C ALA A 496 22.98 39.06 -9.25
N GLY A 497 23.04 38.54 -8.01
CA GLY A 497 23.73 37.29 -7.69
C GLY A 497 23.14 36.13 -8.46
N GLY A 498 24.04 35.31 -9.01
CA GLY A 498 23.82 34.40 -10.12
C GLY A 498 22.78 33.29 -9.95
N VAL A 499 22.89 32.30 -10.84
CA VAL A 499 21.94 31.18 -10.86
C VAL A 499 22.32 30.21 -9.75
N ASP A 500 21.40 30.01 -8.79
CA ASP A 500 21.55 28.98 -7.76
C ASP A 500 21.50 27.59 -8.42
N GLY A 501 22.35 26.67 -7.96
CA GLY A 501 22.40 25.30 -8.46
C GLY A 501 21.15 24.50 -8.08
N GLY A 502 20.58 23.80 -9.06
CA GLY A 502 19.48 22.85 -8.88
C GLY A 502 19.90 21.41 -9.19
N TRP A 503 19.33 20.47 -8.44
CA TRP A 503 19.60 19.04 -8.62
C TRP A 503 18.94 18.53 -9.91
N SER A 504 19.67 17.69 -10.66
CA SER A 504 19.08 16.81 -11.66
C SER A 504 18.15 15.81 -11.00
N CYS A 505 17.25 15.23 -11.78
CA CYS A 505 16.52 14.06 -11.31
C CYS A 505 17.49 12.94 -10.94
N TRP A 506 17.08 12.13 -9.98
CA TRP A 506 17.80 10.91 -9.64
C TRP A 506 17.85 9.98 -10.85
N SER A 507 19.00 9.34 -11.06
CA SER A 507 19.11 8.23 -11.99
C SER A 507 18.20 7.08 -11.55
N SER A 508 17.86 6.20 -12.51
CA SER A 508 17.32 4.89 -12.16
C SER A 508 18.27 4.18 -11.18
N TRP A 509 17.71 3.37 -10.29
CA TRP A 509 18.51 2.51 -9.42
C TRP A 509 19.39 1.59 -10.26
N GLY A 510 20.69 1.56 -9.97
CA GLY A 510 21.62 0.63 -10.58
C GLY A 510 21.29 -0.83 -10.24
N PRO A 511 21.87 -1.79 -10.99
CA PRO A 511 21.69 -3.21 -10.69
C PRO A 511 22.21 -3.51 -9.28
N CYS A 512 21.67 -4.56 -8.67
CA CYS A 512 22.15 -4.99 -7.37
C CYS A 512 23.57 -5.54 -7.47
N VAL A 513 24.54 -4.86 -6.86
CA VAL A 513 25.94 -5.29 -6.80
C VAL A 513 26.31 -5.45 -5.33
N GLN A 514 26.73 -6.65 -4.93
CA GLN A 514 27.06 -6.97 -3.53
C GLN A 514 25.93 -6.64 -2.53
N GLY A 515 24.67 -6.91 -2.90
CA GLY A 515 23.50 -6.67 -2.05
C GLY A 515 23.09 -5.20 -1.91
N LYS A 516 23.76 -4.29 -2.62
CA LYS A 516 23.45 -2.85 -2.60
C LYS A 516 23.13 -2.35 -4.01
N LYS A 517 22.18 -1.42 -4.07
CA LYS A 517 21.84 -0.65 -5.26
C LYS A 517 22.14 0.82 -5.02
N THR A 518 22.62 1.50 -6.05
CA THR A 518 23.04 2.91 -5.99
C THR A 518 22.32 3.73 -7.04
N ARG A 519 21.98 4.97 -6.70
CA ARG A 519 21.52 5.98 -7.66
C ARG A 519 22.29 7.28 -7.46
N SER A 520 22.44 8.07 -8.51
CA SER A 520 23.20 9.32 -8.50
C SER A 520 22.39 10.47 -9.10
N ARG A 521 22.75 11.69 -8.72
CA ARG A 521 22.25 12.94 -9.29
C ARG A 521 23.36 13.98 -9.34
N GLU A 522 23.23 14.94 -10.22
CA GLU A 522 24.22 15.98 -10.47
C GLU A 522 23.61 17.37 -10.21
N CYS A 523 24.44 18.33 -9.81
CA CYS A 523 24.01 19.72 -9.61
C CYS A 523 24.09 20.49 -10.93
N ASN A 524 23.22 20.16 -11.88
CA ASN A 524 23.27 20.68 -13.25
C ASN A 524 21.92 21.18 -13.78
N ASN A 525 20.85 21.22 -12.97
CA ASN A 525 19.52 21.64 -13.41
C ASN A 525 18.92 22.76 -12.54
N PRO A 526 19.41 24.01 -12.64
CA PRO A 526 20.55 24.49 -13.44
C PRO A 526 21.92 24.32 -12.74
N PRO A 527 23.04 24.44 -13.46
CA PRO A 527 24.36 24.52 -12.83
C PRO A 527 24.55 25.88 -12.12
N PRO A 528 25.25 25.94 -10.98
CA PRO A 528 25.49 27.20 -10.29
C PRO A 528 26.40 28.12 -11.11
N SER A 529 26.02 29.38 -11.30
CA SER A 529 26.77 30.38 -12.06
C SER A 529 26.81 31.74 -11.35
N GLU A 530 27.73 32.63 -11.72
CA GLU A 530 27.80 34.04 -11.27
C GLU A 530 27.69 34.23 -9.73
N GLY A 531 28.32 33.34 -8.96
CA GLY A 531 28.31 33.38 -7.49
C GLY A 531 27.06 32.79 -6.82
N GLY A 532 26.21 32.08 -7.58
CA GLY A 532 25.06 31.34 -7.05
C GLY A 532 25.46 30.19 -6.11
N LYS A 533 24.53 29.78 -5.23
CA LYS A 533 24.80 28.73 -4.25
C LYS A 533 24.84 27.36 -4.90
N SER A 534 25.76 26.49 -4.45
CA SER A 534 25.76 25.08 -4.85
C SER A 534 24.56 24.33 -4.28
N CYS A 535 24.14 23.26 -4.94
CA CYS A 535 23.07 22.38 -4.46
C CYS A 535 23.39 21.82 -3.07
N ILE A 536 22.40 21.86 -2.18
CA ILE A 536 22.51 21.30 -0.82
C ILE A 536 21.96 19.87 -0.83
N GLY A 537 22.75 18.90 -0.36
CA GLY A 537 22.35 17.49 -0.24
C GLY A 537 23.39 16.50 -0.79
N GLU A 538 23.06 15.21 -0.75
CA GLU A 538 23.91 14.13 -1.24
C GLU A 538 23.85 13.98 -2.77
N THR A 539 24.98 13.67 -3.41
CA THR A 539 25.11 13.38 -4.85
C THR A 539 24.79 11.92 -5.20
N SER A 540 25.00 11.00 -4.27
CA SER A 540 24.76 9.56 -4.46
C SER A 540 24.01 8.97 -3.27
N GLU A 541 23.02 8.13 -3.53
CA GLU A 541 22.28 7.38 -2.52
C GLU A 541 22.52 5.88 -2.70
N THR A 542 22.80 5.19 -1.60
CA THR A 542 22.97 3.73 -1.56
C THR A 542 21.91 3.10 -0.68
N ARG A 543 21.24 2.04 -1.17
CA ARG A 543 20.28 1.22 -0.40
C ARG A 543 20.59 -0.26 -0.55
N GLN A 544 20.16 -1.07 0.43
CA GLN A 544 20.15 -2.53 0.33
C GLN A 544 19.15 -2.97 -0.77
N CYS A 545 19.44 -4.06 -1.48
CA CYS A 545 18.56 -4.56 -2.56
C CYS A 545 17.41 -5.40 -2.02
N GLU A 546 17.72 -6.34 -1.13
CA GLU A 546 16.73 -7.07 -0.36
C GLU A 546 16.35 -6.21 0.84
N ASP A 547 15.06 -5.94 0.93
CA ASP A 547 14.50 -5.22 2.06
C ASP A 547 14.48 -6.21 3.22
N GLN A 548 15.26 -5.97 4.27
CA GLN A 548 15.27 -6.82 5.46
C GLN A 548 13.85 -6.97 6.04
N GLU A 549 13.02 -5.95 5.84
CA GLU A 549 11.60 -5.99 6.18
C GLU A 549 10.84 -7.02 5.33
N LEU A 550 11.11 -7.15 4.02
CA LEU A 550 10.52 -8.19 3.17
C LEU A 550 10.92 -9.60 3.58
N GLU A 551 12.18 -9.83 3.97
CA GLU A 551 12.63 -11.14 4.46
C GLU A 551 11.93 -11.54 5.77
N HIS A 552 11.83 -10.60 6.70
CA HIS A 552 11.08 -10.81 7.93
C HIS A 552 9.59 -11.08 7.66
N LEU A 553 8.99 -10.36 6.70
CA LEU A 553 7.60 -10.57 6.30
C LEU A 553 7.38 -11.91 5.59
N ARG A 554 8.37 -12.44 4.85
CA ARG A 554 8.29 -13.81 4.29
C ARG A 554 8.16 -14.88 5.38
N LEU A 555 8.75 -14.65 6.56
CA LEU A 555 8.64 -15.55 7.70
C LEU A 555 7.27 -15.43 8.39
N LEU A 556 6.72 -14.22 8.48
CA LEU A 556 5.46 -13.95 9.17
C LEU A 556 4.21 -14.25 8.31
N GLU A 557 4.24 -13.90 7.03
CA GLU A 557 3.10 -13.97 6.09
C GLU A 557 3.50 -14.72 4.80
N PRO A 558 3.87 -16.02 4.86
CA PRO A 558 4.40 -16.74 3.70
C PRO A 558 3.39 -16.89 2.54
N HIS A 559 2.09 -16.90 2.85
CA HIS A 559 1.00 -16.98 1.86
C HIS A 559 0.90 -15.75 0.95
N CYS A 560 1.49 -14.62 1.36
CA CYS A 560 1.44 -13.36 0.61
C CYS A 560 2.47 -13.26 -0.51
N PHE A 561 3.52 -14.06 -0.41
CA PHE A 561 4.53 -14.16 -1.44
C PHE A 561 4.14 -15.30 -2.37
N PRO A 562 4.30 -15.15 -3.70
CA PRO A 562 4.24 -16.32 -4.55
C PRO A 562 5.25 -17.31 -3.96
N LEU A 563 4.79 -18.53 -3.65
CA LEU A 563 5.69 -19.63 -3.37
C LEU A 563 6.62 -19.68 -4.58
N SER A 564 7.85 -19.16 -4.45
CA SER A 564 8.91 -19.35 -5.45
C SER A 564 9.35 -20.83 -5.53
N LEU A 565 8.54 -21.72 -4.96
CA LEU A 565 8.69 -23.15 -4.84
C LEU A 565 7.26 -23.73 -4.80
N VAL A 566 6.47 -23.54 -5.85
CA VAL A 566 5.90 -24.79 -6.39
C VAL A 566 7.12 -25.43 -7.01
N PRO A 567 7.71 -26.49 -6.43
CA PRO A 567 8.76 -27.19 -7.13
C PRO A 567 8.15 -27.60 -8.47
N THR A 568 8.51 -26.90 -9.54
CA THR A 568 8.18 -27.27 -10.92
C THR A 568 8.79 -28.62 -11.30
N GLU A 569 9.66 -29.09 -10.42
CA GLU A 569 10.48 -30.27 -10.52
C GLU A 569 10.03 -31.26 -9.45
N PHE A 570 9.41 -32.35 -9.89
CA PHE A 570 8.99 -33.45 -9.04
C PHE A 570 9.87 -34.66 -9.34
N CYS A 571 10.36 -35.35 -8.32
CA CYS A 571 10.93 -36.67 -8.52
C CYS A 571 9.84 -37.65 -8.98
N PRO A 572 10.19 -38.58 -9.90
CA PRO A 572 9.32 -39.69 -10.23
C PRO A 572 9.12 -40.61 -9.02
N SER A 573 8.22 -41.58 -9.14
CA SER A 573 8.00 -42.58 -8.11
C SER A 573 9.34 -43.21 -7.65
N PRO A 574 9.57 -43.32 -6.34
CA PRO A 574 10.82 -43.83 -5.78
C PRO A 574 11.12 -45.29 -6.19
N PRO A 575 12.40 -45.69 -6.25
CA PRO A 575 12.78 -47.07 -6.59
C PRO A 575 12.16 -48.10 -5.64
N ALA A 576 11.55 -49.16 -6.16
CA ALA A 576 10.97 -50.20 -5.30
C ALA A 576 12.05 -50.95 -4.49
N LEU A 577 11.83 -51.07 -3.18
CA LEU A 577 12.66 -51.88 -2.28
C LEU A 577 12.21 -53.34 -2.36
N LYS A 578 13.14 -54.27 -2.58
CA LYS A 578 12.83 -55.70 -2.59
C LYS A 578 12.36 -56.15 -1.21
N ASP A 579 11.21 -56.84 -1.16
CA ASP A 579 10.53 -57.26 0.08
C ASP A 579 10.15 -56.09 1.02
N GLY A 580 9.93 -54.90 0.45
CA GLY A 580 9.43 -53.72 1.15
C GLY A 580 8.57 -52.80 0.27
N TYR A 581 8.04 -51.75 0.88
CA TYR A 581 7.17 -50.75 0.25
C TYR A 581 7.49 -49.35 0.80
N VAL A 582 6.99 -48.32 0.12
CA VAL A 582 7.11 -46.92 0.55
C VAL A 582 5.87 -46.55 1.35
N GLN A 583 6.05 -45.94 2.52
CA GLN A 583 4.94 -45.60 3.41
C GLN A 583 4.03 -44.50 2.85
N ASP A 584 4.59 -43.58 2.05
CA ASP A 584 3.85 -42.47 1.43
C ASP A 584 3.34 -42.85 0.03
N GLU A 585 2.02 -42.77 -0.18
CA GLU A 585 1.41 -42.94 -1.49
C GLU A 585 1.45 -41.64 -2.31
N GLY A 586 2.00 -41.68 -3.53
CA GLY A 586 2.03 -40.55 -4.44
C GLY A 586 2.74 -40.85 -5.77
N ALA A 587 2.26 -40.27 -6.87
CA ALA A 587 2.87 -40.43 -8.20
C ALA A 587 4.04 -39.46 -8.44
N MET A 588 4.07 -38.34 -7.72
CA MET A 588 5.04 -37.25 -7.86
C MET A 588 5.42 -36.71 -6.48
N PHE A 589 6.72 -36.54 -6.23
CA PHE A 589 7.25 -36.05 -4.96
C PHE A 589 8.05 -34.76 -5.14
N PRO A 590 7.76 -33.69 -4.37
CA PRO A 590 8.49 -32.43 -4.49
C PRO A 590 9.97 -32.58 -4.08
N VAL A 591 10.87 -31.81 -4.73
CA VAL A 591 12.29 -31.72 -4.36
C VAL A 591 12.45 -31.37 -2.88
N GLY A 592 13.35 -32.08 -2.20
CA GLY A 592 13.59 -31.94 -0.75
C GLY A 592 12.65 -32.78 0.14
N LYS A 593 11.59 -33.40 -0.41
CA LYS A 593 10.75 -34.33 0.37
C LYS A 593 11.53 -35.60 0.73
N ASN A 594 11.38 -36.02 1.99
CA ASN A 594 11.87 -37.28 2.49
C ASN A 594 10.74 -38.31 2.47
N ILE A 595 11.03 -39.53 2.05
CA ILE A 595 10.13 -40.68 2.15
C ILE A 595 10.80 -41.76 2.99
N VAL A 596 9.98 -42.63 3.59
CA VAL A 596 10.45 -43.73 4.42
C VAL A 596 10.07 -45.06 3.77
N TYR A 597 11.04 -45.95 3.63
CA TYR A 597 10.80 -47.34 3.24
C TYR A 597 10.49 -48.19 4.46
N THR A 598 9.58 -49.13 4.26
CA THR A 598 9.14 -50.10 5.26
C THR A 598 9.24 -51.50 4.66
N CYS A 599 9.68 -52.49 5.43
CA CYS A 599 9.71 -53.86 4.94
C CYS A 599 8.34 -54.52 5.04
N ASN A 600 8.09 -55.51 4.18
CA ASN A 600 6.91 -56.36 4.25
C ASN A 600 6.91 -57.16 5.56
N GLU A 601 5.74 -57.60 5.99
CA GLU A 601 5.61 -58.47 7.16
C GLU A 601 6.52 -59.70 7.05
N GLY A 602 7.18 -60.09 8.15
CA GLY A 602 8.16 -61.19 8.17
C GLY A 602 9.59 -60.80 7.77
N TYR A 603 9.85 -59.51 7.49
CA TYR A 603 11.16 -58.93 7.24
C TYR A 603 11.44 -57.76 8.20
N SER A 604 12.70 -57.56 8.58
CA SER A 604 13.17 -56.37 9.30
C SER A 604 14.04 -55.50 8.41
N LEU A 605 13.97 -54.19 8.61
CA LEU A 605 14.76 -53.22 7.86
C LEU A 605 16.15 -53.07 8.49
N VAL A 606 17.19 -53.18 7.66
CA VAL A 606 18.59 -52.99 8.08
C VAL A 606 19.25 -51.95 7.18
N GLY A 607 19.57 -50.78 7.76
CA GLY A 607 20.19 -49.64 7.07
C GLY A 607 19.45 -48.33 7.34
N ASP A 608 19.68 -47.33 6.50
CA ASP A 608 18.96 -46.04 6.53
C ASP A 608 17.68 -46.12 5.68
N PRO A 609 16.48 -46.11 6.27
CA PRO A 609 15.21 -46.25 5.56
C PRO A 609 14.78 -45.00 4.78
N VAL A 610 15.50 -43.88 4.92
CA VAL A 610 15.08 -42.59 4.37
C VAL A 610 15.65 -42.40 2.98
N ALA A 611 14.81 -42.01 2.02
CA ALA A 611 15.24 -41.50 0.73
C ALA A 611 14.78 -40.07 0.54
N ARG A 612 15.67 -39.24 -0.03
CA ARG A 612 15.42 -37.81 -0.27
C ARG A 612 15.39 -37.52 -1.77
N CYS A 613 14.38 -36.80 -2.23
CA CYS A 613 14.34 -36.28 -3.59
C CYS A 613 15.36 -35.14 -3.74
N GLY A 614 16.40 -35.36 -4.56
CA GLY A 614 17.46 -34.39 -4.82
C GLY A 614 17.06 -33.35 -5.86
N GLU A 615 17.78 -32.23 -5.89
CA GLU A 615 17.59 -31.12 -6.86
C GLU A 615 17.85 -31.55 -8.31
N ASN A 616 18.53 -32.68 -8.53
CA ASN A 616 18.78 -33.27 -9.84
C ASN A 616 17.67 -34.23 -10.33
N LEU A 617 16.47 -34.18 -9.72
CA LEU A 617 15.35 -35.09 -9.97
C LEU A 617 15.65 -36.58 -9.68
N GLN A 618 16.72 -36.88 -8.95
CA GLN A 618 17.11 -38.24 -8.57
C GLN A 618 16.92 -38.48 -7.07
N TRP A 619 16.64 -39.73 -6.72
CA TRP A 619 16.52 -40.15 -5.33
C TRP A 619 17.90 -40.41 -4.72
N LEU A 620 18.21 -39.68 -3.65
CA LEU A 620 19.33 -39.97 -2.77
C LEU A 620 18.86 -41.04 -1.77
N VAL A 621 19.22 -42.29 -2.05
CA VAL A 621 18.79 -43.46 -1.27
C VAL A 621 19.94 -43.94 -0.38
N GLY A 622 19.70 -44.02 0.93
CA GLY A 622 20.62 -44.65 1.87
C GLY A 622 20.78 -46.15 1.61
N LYS A 623 21.92 -46.75 1.97
CA LYS A 623 22.10 -48.21 1.83
C LYS A 623 21.21 -48.94 2.82
N MET A 624 20.17 -49.62 2.32
CA MET A 624 19.22 -50.39 3.13
C MET A 624 18.82 -51.69 2.43
N HIS A 625 18.40 -52.69 3.21
CA HIS A 625 17.81 -53.92 2.71
C HIS A 625 16.87 -54.55 3.73
N CYS A 626 15.88 -55.32 3.25
CA CYS A 626 14.96 -56.08 4.09
C CYS A 626 15.53 -57.48 4.36
N GLN A 627 15.85 -57.74 5.63
CA GLN A 627 16.34 -59.04 6.09
C GLN A 627 15.18 -59.89 6.59
N LYS A 628 15.11 -61.15 6.18
CA LYS A 628 14.09 -62.09 6.70
C LYS A 628 14.24 -62.24 8.21
N ILE A 629 13.12 -62.27 8.93
CA ILE A 629 13.06 -62.57 10.37
C ILE A 629 12.16 -63.76 10.70
N ALA A 630 11.39 -64.25 9.73
CA ALA A 630 10.48 -65.38 9.90
C ALA A 630 10.58 -66.36 8.72
N CYS A 631 10.24 -67.63 8.96
CA CYS A 631 10.09 -68.63 7.89
C CYS A 631 8.76 -68.41 7.16
N VAL A 632 8.81 -68.38 5.83
CA VAL A 632 7.63 -68.34 4.97
C VAL A 632 7.30 -69.76 4.51
N LEU A 633 6.01 -70.11 4.51
CA LEU A 633 5.56 -71.39 3.98
C LEU A 633 5.54 -71.32 2.45
N PRO A 634 6.19 -72.26 1.72
CA PRO A 634 6.06 -72.34 0.27
C PRO A 634 4.60 -72.52 -0.16
N ALA A 635 4.27 -72.13 -1.40
CA ALA A 635 2.94 -72.42 -1.97
C ALA A 635 2.68 -73.94 -1.92
N LEU A 636 1.70 -74.37 -1.12
CA LEU A 636 1.33 -75.77 -0.99
C LEU A 636 0.58 -76.24 -2.25
N MET A 637 0.82 -77.48 -2.66
CA MET A 637 0.05 -78.11 -3.74
C MET A 637 -1.38 -78.46 -3.28
N ASP A 638 -2.31 -78.44 -4.23
CA ASP A 638 -3.71 -78.77 -3.98
C ASP A 638 -3.86 -80.13 -3.28
N GLY A 639 -4.52 -80.12 -2.11
CA GLY A 639 -4.78 -81.31 -1.30
C GLY A 639 -4.00 -81.42 0.00
N ILE A 640 -2.95 -80.60 0.22
CA ILE A 640 -2.21 -80.50 1.49
C ILE A 640 -2.74 -79.32 2.32
N GLN A 641 -3.14 -79.59 3.57
CA GLN A 641 -3.53 -78.60 4.56
C GLN A 641 -2.42 -78.43 5.61
N SER A 642 -2.12 -77.18 5.97
CA SER A 642 -1.14 -76.87 7.03
C SER A 642 -1.84 -76.40 8.30
N HIS A 643 -1.43 -76.92 9.46
CA HIS A 643 -1.92 -76.45 10.76
C HIS A 643 -0.73 -76.13 11.70
N PRO A 644 -0.72 -74.94 12.35
CA PRO A 644 -1.58 -73.77 12.07
C PRO A 644 -1.20 -73.16 10.72
N HIS A 645 -2.16 -72.71 9.92
CA HIS A 645 -1.88 -71.96 8.69
C HIS A 645 -1.61 -70.51 9.06
N LYS A 646 -0.34 -70.10 8.98
CA LYS A 646 0.08 -68.72 9.21
C LYS A 646 0.86 -68.24 7.97
N PRO A 647 0.77 -66.95 7.62
CA PRO A 647 1.57 -66.39 6.54
C PRO A 647 3.08 -66.44 6.89
N PHE A 648 3.44 -66.36 8.17
CA PHE A 648 4.81 -66.35 8.68
C PHE A 648 4.93 -67.17 9.97
N TYR A 649 6.07 -67.85 10.14
CA TYR A 649 6.40 -68.64 11.33
C TYR A 649 7.68 -68.13 11.98
N THR A 650 7.65 -67.90 13.29
CA THR A 650 8.84 -67.47 14.03
C THR A 650 9.79 -68.65 14.29
N VAL A 651 11.07 -68.34 14.53
CA VAL A 651 12.08 -69.37 14.84
C VAL A 651 11.63 -70.21 16.04
N GLY A 652 11.56 -71.53 15.86
CA GLY A 652 11.08 -72.48 16.87
C GLY A 652 9.60 -72.90 16.72
N GLU A 653 8.81 -72.25 15.87
CA GLU A 653 7.46 -72.72 15.56
C GLU A 653 7.47 -73.95 14.65
N LYS A 654 6.47 -74.82 14.84
CA LYS A 654 6.25 -76.03 14.04
C LYS A 654 4.98 -75.91 13.20
N VAL A 655 5.05 -76.38 11.96
CA VAL A 655 3.89 -76.56 11.08
C VAL A 655 3.68 -78.04 10.82
N THR A 656 2.42 -78.49 10.89
CA THR A 656 2.04 -79.87 10.62
C THR A 656 1.26 -79.91 9.31
N PHE A 657 1.63 -80.79 8.39
CA PHE A 657 0.91 -81.00 7.13
C PHE A 657 0.00 -82.22 7.24
N SER A 658 -1.24 -82.07 6.77
CA SER A 658 -2.26 -83.11 6.65
C SER A 658 -2.78 -83.15 5.22
N CYS A 659 -3.23 -84.30 4.76
CA CYS A 659 -3.85 -84.45 3.45
C CYS A 659 -5.37 -84.45 3.58
N SER A 660 -6.04 -83.79 2.64
CA SER A 660 -7.51 -83.86 2.52
C SER A 660 -7.95 -85.18 1.88
N GLY A 661 -9.08 -85.73 2.34
CA GLY A 661 -9.75 -86.87 1.68
C GLY A 661 -9.08 -88.24 1.81
N GLY A 662 -8.81 -88.72 3.03
CA GLY A 662 -8.38 -90.11 3.28
C GLY A 662 -7.00 -90.52 2.73
N ARG A 663 -6.27 -89.58 2.14
CA ARG A 663 -4.91 -89.75 1.62
C ARG A 663 -3.90 -89.67 2.76
N SER A 664 -2.82 -90.43 2.68
CA SER A 664 -1.72 -90.35 3.65
C SER A 664 -0.60 -89.47 3.11
N LEU A 665 -0.05 -88.60 3.96
CA LEU A 665 1.12 -87.78 3.62
C LEU A 665 2.34 -88.69 3.48
N GLU A 666 3.03 -88.61 2.34
CA GLU A 666 4.33 -89.24 2.13
C GLU A 666 5.44 -88.22 2.42
N GLY A 667 6.26 -88.54 3.43
CA GLY A 667 7.29 -87.65 3.96
C GLY A 667 7.02 -87.22 5.41
N PRO A 668 7.89 -86.36 5.97
CA PRO A 668 7.74 -85.87 7.34
C PRO A 668 6.47 -85.02 7.49
N SER A 669 5.66 -85.31 8.51
CA SER A 669 4.40 -84.61 8.78
C SER A 669 4.57 -83.29 9.52
N THR A 670 5.72 -83.07 10.14
CA THR A 670 6.01 -81.88 10.96
C THR A 670 7.32 -81.23 10.55
N PHE A 671 7.29 -79.92 10.33
CA PHE A 671 8.44 -79.11 9.98
C PHE A 671 8.66 -78.00 11.00
N LEU A 672 9.91 -77.76 11.37
CA LEU A 672 10.29 -76.71 12.32
C LEU A 672 10.97 -75.55 11.58
N CYS A 673 10.60 -74.31 11.92
CA CYS A 673 11.34 -73.13 11.49
C CYS A 673 12.67 -73.05 12.27
N GLY A 674 13.79 -73.36 11.61
CA GLY A 674 15.12 -73.33 12.21
C GLY A 674 15.65 -71.90 12.41
N SER A 675 16.69 -71.75 13.22
CA SER A 675 17.36 -70.46 13.49
C SER A 675 18.02 -69.83 12.27
N SER A 676 18.28 -70.62 11.22
CA SER A 676 18.75 -70.15 9.91
C SER A 676 17.63 -69.66 8.99
N LEU A 677 16.40 -69.51 9.52
CA LEU A 677 15.18 -69.12 8.78
C LEU A 677 14.87 -70.07 7.61
N LYS A 678 15.24 -71.34 7.78
CA LYS A 678 14.97 -72.44 6.87
C LYS A 678 14.19 -73.52 7.60
N TRP A 679 13.31 -74.19 6.87
CA TRP A 679 12.56 -75.34 7.37
C TRP A 679 13.46 -76.55 7.53
N SER A 680 13.35 -77.23 8.66
CA SER A 680 14.01 -78.51 8.94
C SER A 680 12.96 -79.56 9.31
N PRO A 681 12.91 -80.72 8.62
CA PRO A 681 13.66 -81.08 7.40
C PRO A 681 13.29 -80.23 6.17
N GLU A 682 14.08 -80.26 5.08
CA GLU A 682 13.75 -79.49 3.87
C GLU A 682 12.40 -79.97 3.26
N MET A 683 11.50 -79.04 2.94
CA MET A 683 10.16 -79.32 2.39
C MET A 683 10.17 -79.71 0.90
N LYS A 684 11.18 -80.47 0.44
CA LYS A 684 11.23 -81.03 -0.92
C LYS A 684 10.66 -82.44 -0.87
N ASN A 685 9.67 -82.73 -1.72
CA ASN A 685 9.02 -84.05 -1.92
C ASN A 685 7.89 -84.44 -0.94
N VAL A 686 7.15 -83.48 -0.39
CA VAL A 686 5.91 -83.79 0.36
C VAL A 686 4.74 -83.97 -0.62
N GLN A 687 4.13 -85.15 -0.66
CA GLN A 687 2.98 -85.43 -1.53
C GLN A 687 1.90 -86.25 -0.79
N CYS A 688 0.65 -86.11 -1.21
CA CYS A 688 -0.46 -86.89 -0.67
C CYS A 688 -0.75 -88.10 -1.57
N VAL A 689 -0.48 -89.31 -1.07
CA VAL A 689 -0.73 -90.56 -1.80
C VAL A 689 -1.99 -91.26 -1.30
N HIS A 690 -2.74 -91.89 -2.22
CA HIS A 690 -3.81 -92.82 -1.85
C HIS A 690 -3.17 -94.12 -1.35
N LYS A 691 -3.46 -94.51 -0.10
CA LYS A 691 -3.20 -95.86 0.37
C LYS A 691 -4.46 -96.68 0.22
N ASP A 692 -4.44 -97.66 -0.68
CA ASP A 692 -5.38 -98.76 -0.66
C ASP A 692 -5.16 -99.57 0.63
N ALA A 693 -6.24 -99.81 1.35
CA ALA A 693 -6.22 -100.53 2.62
C ALA A 693 -5.76 -101.98 2.41
N PRO A 694 -4.80 -102.50 3.20
CA PRO A 694 -4.53 -103.93 3.25
C PRO A 694 -5.71 -104.66 3.91
N LEU A 695 -6.18 -105.72 3.25
CA LEU A 695 -7.13 -106.70 3.76
C LEU A 695 -6.72 -107.19 5.16
N ALA A 696 -7.64 -107.10 6.10
CA ALA A 696 -7.50 -107.69 7.43
C ALA A 696 -7.42 -109.23 7.32
N PRO A 697 -6.52 -109.92 8.05
CA PRO A 697 -6.59 -111.37 8.18
C PRO A 697 -7.73 -111.75 9.15
N GLU A 698 -8.56 -112.70 8.74
CA GLU A 698 -9.61 -113.31 9.57
C GLU A 698 -9.00 -114.00 10.80
N VAL A 699 -9.50 -113.65 11.99
CA VAL A 699 -9.20 -114.35 13.25
C VAL A 699 -10.39 -115.27 13.55
N PRO A 700 -10.19 -116.56 13.85
CA PRO A 700 -11.30 -117.47 14.14
C PRO A 700 -11.92 -117.18 15.52
N GLU A 701 -13.25 -117.11 15.60
CA GLU A 701 -13.99 -116.99 16.87
C GLU A 701 -14.02 -118.34 17.61
N CYS A 702 -13.53 -118.36 18.85
CA CYS A 702 -13.60 -119.53 19.75
C CYS A 702 -14.93 -119.62 20.50
N GLN A 703 -15.36 -120.84 20.85
CA GLN A 703 -16.61 -121.08 21.61
C GLN A 703 -16.52 -120.53 23.05
N ARG A 704 -17.67 -120.27 23.70
CA ARG A 704 -17.75 -119.53 24.98
C ARG A 704 -16.93 -120.11 26.15
N TRP A 705 -16.70 -121.42 26.18
CA TRP A 705 -15.88 -122.11 27.20
C TRP A 705 -14.40 -122.28 26.79
N GLU A 706 -13.97 -121.64 25.71
CA GLU A 706 -12.59 -121.66 25.20
C GLU A 706 -12.00 -120.24 25.17
N LYS A 707 -10.67 -120.14 25.26
CA LYS A 707 -9.92 -118.90 25.07
C LYS A 707 -8.89 -119.09 23.95
N LEU A 708 -8.64 -118.02 23.20
CA LEU A 708 -7.66 -118.01 22.12
C LEU A 708 -6.26 -117.93 22.73
N GLN A 709 -5.42 -118.94 22.49
CA GLN A 709 -4.03 -118.94 22.92
C GLN A 709 -3.13 -119.50 21.80
N ASN A 710 -2.21 -118.67 21.30
CA ASN A 710 -1.35 -118.96 20.14
C ASN A 710 -2.14 -119.41 18.89
N SER A 711 -3.14 -118.62 18.50
CA SER A 711 -3.93 -118.80 17.27
C SER A 711 -4.72 -120.11 17.18
N ARG A 712 -4.98 -120.75 18.32
CA ARG A 712 -5.86 -121.92 18.48
C ARG A 712 -6.75 -121.76 19.72
N CYS A 713 -7.96 -122.28 19.66
CA CYS A 713 -8.91 -122.24 20.77
C CYS A 713 -8.57 -123.35 21.77
N VAL A 714 -8.49 -123.02 23.07
CA VAL A 714 -8.17 -123.95 24.15
C VAL A 714 -9.17 -123.78 25.29
N CYS A 715 -9.65 -124.86 25.91
CA CYS A 715 -10.63 -124.78 27.01
C CYS A 715 -10.16 -123.91 28.18
N LYS A 716 -11.08 -123.09 28.70
CA LYS A 716 -10.89 -122.30 29.92
C LYS A 716 -10.76 -123.22 31.14
N MET A 717 -9.93 -122.84 32.09
CA MET A 717 -9.78 -123.57 33.35
C MET A 717 -11.00 -123.32 34.26
N PRO A 718 -11.36 -124.22 35.21
CA PRO A 718 -12.61 -124.12 35.98
C PRO A 718 -12.82 -122.81 36.76
N TYR A 719 -11.75 -122.10 37.15
CA TYR A 719 -11.84 -120.80 37.82
C TYR A 719 -12.00 -119.61 36.85
N GLU A 720 -11.88 -119.84 35.53
CA GLU A 720 -12.04 -118.84 34.46
C GLU A 720 -13.41 -118.92 33.77
N CYS A 721 -14.24 -119.88 34.18
CA CYS A 721 -15.63 -120.03 33.78
C CYS A 721 -16.54 -119.44 34.87
N GLY A 722 -16.60 -118.11 34.93
CA GLY A 722 -17.55 -117.36 35.75
C GLY A 722 -18.92 -117.23 35.09
#